data_AF-A0A9D2Q224-F1
#
_entry.id   AF-A0A9D2Q224-F1
#
_cell.length_a   1.000
_cell.length_b   1.000
_cell.length_c   1.000
_cell.angle_alpha   90.00
_cell.angle_beta   90.00
_cell.angle_gamma   90.00
#
_symmetry.space_group_name_H-M   'P 1'
#
loop_
_entity.id
_entity.type
_entity.pdbx_description
1 polymer ?
#
loop_
_entity_poly.entity_id
_entity_poly.type
_entity_poly.pdbx_seq_one_letter_code
_entity_poly.pdbx_strand_id
1 'polypeptide(L)'
;MLEPPPRPRRARGARALARAVPLLAAAALTASLAAPAAALGEDGPFDFPAQTQTLEMIPGSVTRIPLRALVADDAEDEVDLASARLAVPEQLDEAERATMELGEDSLSIAVAGEGTWTLLGEELVFTPLFGVDGPTTPIALTIGSLHDTRSLPVQLTPELLELEEVRAHGSAGTATAVDLPGDLPADGSVRLELAELPAGSTVGLDGMRVTVPDQGTWQLSSDHRTLTHTPAGTDLGRQLEPIRYVVEDEEGAVARAGEVTLTIPIISDLDRSAPFGEDIVFVVGEGQQHVDPTTLRLEPLGDPDFYEASADGTRVVQDGVGVWTLDRDTATVRFAPDSDEVREVAPMGISGGDGEGATAATALLSTAYPILVPRTQAAQPGTEIVFDLTTGIRDVRSDSLRFGGELPEDAEISADGSELTVPGEGTWRIDLESRSVVMSPEDGFSGTATPVTVAARGVYADNSVSASMTAIFSPVIATLRDDEARTAPGSPVSVDVLGNDTAGSGSQPLEPSTVEISSLSATNVAELDRGRGTRLVIPGEGEFAVSGNGAVTFTPEEGFTGRTTTVTYHVTDSAGTPASASLAVDVDAGLVAGEEQGPQTAGINSLLVGLMPDSPSTALVFGTIVMLMLFGGAVSLWTGARIETDRRDWED
;
A
#
# COMPACT_ATOMS: atom_id res chain seq x y z
N MET A 1 -23.34 -12.15 72.17
CA MET A 1 -23.29 -13.63 72.12
C MET A 1 -22.28 -13.94 71.04
N LEU A 2 -21.05 -14.26 71.43
CA LEU A 2 -20.55 -15.64 71.57
C LEU A 2 -20.21 -16.26 70.21
N GLU A 3 -19.01 -15.92 69.73
CA GLU A 3 -18.26 -16.72 68.77
C GLU A 3 -17.88 -18.09 69.39
N PRO A 4 -17.81 -19.17 68.61
CA PRO A 4 -17.08 -20.39 68.96
C PRO A 4 -15.67 -20.42 68.32
N PRO A 5 -14.57 -20.38 69.09
CA PRO A 5 -13.20 -20.49 68.57
C PRO A 5 -12.76 -21.95 68.26
N PRO A 6 -11.63 -22.19 67.56
CA PRO A 6 -11.37 -23.44 66.82
C PRO A 6 -10.32 -24.40 67.43
N ARG A 7 -10.01 -25.49 66.67
CA ARG A 7 -8.89 -26.48 66.80
C ARG A 7 -9.14 -27.65 67.80
N PRO A 8 -8.38 -28.79 67.77
CA PRO A 8 -7.11 -29.05 67.07
C PRO A 8 -6.92 -30.40 66.32
N ARG A 9 -5.82 -30.50 65.55
CA ARG A 9 -5.20 -31.76 65.07
C ARG A 9 -4.48 -32.52 66.20
N ARG A 10 -4.54 -33.86 66.18
CA ARG A 10 -3.54 -34.88 66.66
C ARG A 10 -4.17 -36.28 66.52
N ALA A 11 -3.48 -37.41 66.46
CA ALA A 11 -2.14 -37.81 65.98
C ALA A 11 -2.05 -39.37 66.07
N ARG A 12 -1.02 -40.00 65.49
CA ARG A 12 -0.82 -41.46 65.47
C ARG A 12 -0.92 -42.14 66.85
N GLY A 13 -1.50 -43.34 66.89
CA GLY A 13 -1.38 -44.31 67.99
C GLY A 13 -1.34 -45.74 67.44
N ALA A 14 -0.42 -46.58 67.91
CA ALA A 14 -0.22 -47.94 67.40
C ALA A 14 -0.04 -48.97 68.53
N ARG A 15 -0.67 -50.15 68.38
CA ARG A 15 -0.50 -51.45 69.07
C ARG A 15 -1.45 -52.44 68.34
N ALA A 16 -1.10 -53.59 67.75
CA ALA A 16 -0.03 -54.59 67.90
C ALA A 16 -0.32 -55.75 68.89
N LEU A 17 -0.36 -56.98 68.33
CA LEU A 17 -0.24 -58.32 68.95
C LEU A 17 -1.40 -58.80 69.86
N ALA A 18 -1.80 -60.08 69.94
CA ALA A 18 -1.65 -61.35 69.16
C ALA A 18 -2.73 -62.36 69.68
N ARG A 19 -3.13 -63.51 69.11
CA ARG A 19 -2.49 -64.77 68.60
C ARG A 19 -3.53 -65.52 67.70
N ALA A 20 -3.30 -66.54 66.85
CA ALA A 20 -2.47 -67.77 66.83
C ALA A 20 -3.01 -68.93 67.74
N VAL A 21 -3.10 -70.25 67.40
CA VAL A 21 -2.85 -71.11 66.19
C VAL A 21 -3.19 -72.60 66.60
N PRO A 22 -3.28 -73.70 65.77
CA PRO A 22 -3.60 -73.97 64.34
C PRO A 22 -4.54 -75.23 64.11
N LEU A 23 -4.68 -75.69 62.85
CA LEU A 23 -4.73 -77.13 62.38
C LEU A 23 -4.69 -77.09 60.82
N LEU A 24 -3.63 -77.53 60.11
CA LEU A 24 -3.37 -78.90 59.61
C LEU A 24 -4.55 -79.51 58.82
N ALA A 25 -4.43 -79.94 57.55
CA ALA A 25 -3.30 -79.99 56.60
C ALA A 25 -3.86 -80.05 55.14
N ALA A 26 -3.11 -80.07 54.02
CA ALA A 26 -1.67 -80.27 53.80
C ALA A 26 -1.10 -79.31 52.71
N ALA A 27 -0.62 -79.80 51.55
CA ALA A 27 0.08 -78.98 50.53
C ALA A 27 -0.03 -79.53 49.09
N ALA A 28 0.07 -78.61 48.11
CA ALA A 28 0.44 -78.83 46.70
C ALA A 28 1.18 -77.57 46.18
N LEU A 29 1.88 -77.66 45.04
CA LEU A 29 2.83 -76.62 44.58
C LEU A 29 2.21 -75.60 43.60
N THR A 30 2.78 -74.39 43.63
CA THR A 30 2.98 -73.41 42.54
C THR A 30 1.99 -73.40 41.36
N ALA A 31 1.28 -72.27 41.24
CA ALA A 31 0.96 -71.67 39.94
C ALA A 31 1.12 -70.15 40.05
N SER A 32 1.74 -69.51 39.05
CA SER A 32 1.61 -68.07 38.83
C SER A 32 0.28 -67.80 38.16
N LEU A 33 -0.56 -66.95 38.75
CA LEU A 33 -1.71 -66.39 38.05
C LEU A 33 -1.25 -65.12 37.32
N ALA A 34 -0.63 -65.32 36.16
CA ALA A 34 -0.97 -64.47 35.03
C ALA A 34 -2.45 -64.73 34.70
N ALA A 35 -3.19 -63.70 34.26
CA ALA A 35 -4.47 -63.96 33.64
C ALA A 35 -4.25 -64.85 32.40
N PRO A 36 -5.09 -65.87 32.15
CA PRO A 36 -5.07 -66.58 30.88
C PRO A 36 -5.55 -65.65 29.76
N ALA A 37 -5.19 -65.96 28.51
CA ALA A 37 -5.77 -65.32 27.33
C ALA A 37 -7.29 -65.61 27.30
N ALA A 38 -8.06 -64.63 27.78
CA ALA A 38 -9.52 -64.66 27.91
C ALA A 38 -10.07 -63.25 28.25
N ALA A 39 -9.31 -62.18 27.96
CA ALA A 39 -9.64 -60.80 28.35
C ALA A 39 -10.73 -60.19 27.45
N LEU A 40 -10.59 -60.37 26.13
CA LEU A 40 -11.65 -60.13 25.14
C LEU A 40 -12.20 -61.48 24.63
N GLY A 41 -13.50 -61.53 24.34
CA GLY A 41 -14.20 -62.79 24.03
C GLY A 41 -13.83 -63.39 22.66
N GLU A 42 -13.19 -64.56 22.64
CA GLU A 42 -12.77 -65.26 21.40
C GLU A 42 -13.92 -65.91 20.61
N ASP A 43 -15.14 -66.01 21.17
CA ASP A 43 -16.31 -66.70 20.57
C ASP A 43 -17.57 -65.82 20.45
N GLY A 44 -17.47 -64.50 20.70
CA GLY A 44 -18.64 -63.61 20.70
C GLY A 44 -18.29 -62.13 20.90
N PRO A 45 -19.29 -61.23 20.98
CA PRO A 45 -19.03 -59.82 21.22
C PRO A 45 -18.52 -59.58 22.64
N PHE A 46 -17.52 -58.70 22.77
CA PHE A 46 -16.92 -58.30 24.04
C PHE A 46 -17.48 -56.97 24.54
N ASP A 47 -17.40 -56.68 25.84
CA ASP A 47 -17.76 -55.35 26.36
C ASP A 47 -16.75 -54.32 25.85
N PHE A 48 -17.21 -53.20 25.27
CA PHE A 48 -16.31 -52.15 24.78
C PHE A 48 -15.46 -51.61 25.96
N PRO A 49 -14.12 -51.60 25.87
CA PRO A 49 -13.24 -51.20 26.97
C PRO A 49 -13.18 -49.66 27.08
N ALA A 50 -14.27 -49.03 27.50
CA ALA A 50 -14.40 -47.58 27.50
C ALA A 50 -13.62 -46.92 28.66
N GLN A 51 -12.72 -46.00 28.35
CA GLN A 51 -12.09 -45.11 29.34
C GLN A 51 -13.11 -44.10 29.88
N THR A 52 -13.93 -43.55 28.97
CA THR A 52 -15.03 -42.61 29.26
C THR A 52 -16.30 -42.95 28.45
N GLN A 53 -17.46 -42.49 28.93
CA GLN A 53 -18.74 -42.48 28.21
C GLN A 53 -19.28 -41.06 27.98
N THR A 54 -18.54 -40.05 28.43
CA THR A 54 -18.80 -38.63 28.18
C THR A 54 -17.81 -38.14 27.12
N LEU A 55 -18.30 -37.35 26.17
CA LEU A 55 -17.50 -36.67 25.15
C LEU A 55 -17.51 -35.17 25.44
N GLU A 56 -16.37 -34.60 25.79
CA GLU A 56 -16.24 -33.16 26.01
C GLU A 56 -16.27 -32.42 24.66
N MET A 57 -17.27 -31.55 24.48
CA MET A 57 -17.55 -30.87 23.21
C MET A 57 -17.23 -29.38 23.31
N ILE A 58 -16.54 -28.85 22.29
CA ILE A 58 -16.21 -27.42 22.20
C ILE A 58 -17.40 -26.67 21.58
N PRO A 59 -18.00 -25.67 22.26
CA PRO A 59 -19.13 -24.93 21.72
C PRO A 59 -18.86 -24.29 20.34
N GLY A 60 -19.81 -24.47 19.41
CA GLY A 60 -19.79 -23.92 18.05
C GLY A 60 -18.70 -24.45 17.12
N SER A 61 -17.86 -25.41 17.58
CA SER A 61 -16.60 -25.78 16.93
C SER A 61 -16.55 -27.23 16.44
N VAL A 62 -15.68 -27.49 15.47
CA VAL A 62 -15.38 -28.86 14.99
C VAL A 62 -14.50 -29.58 16.01
N THR A 63 -15.15 -30.33 16.91
CA THR A 63 -14.46 -31.11 17.95
C THR A 63 -13.89 -32.41 17.33
N ARG A 64 -12.63 -32.71 17.65
CA ARG A 64 -11.96 -33.99 17.33
C ARG A 64 -11.64 -34.71 18.62
N ILE A 65 -11.83 -36.02 18.62
CA ILE A 65 -11.62 -36.89 19.77
C ILE A 65 -10.86 -38.11 19.28
N PRO A 66 -9.56 -38.26 19.60
CA PRO A 66 -8.79 -39.45 19.28
C PRO A 66 -9.43 -40.70 19.90
N LEU A 67 -9.65 -41.76 19.11
CA LEU A 67 -10.31 -42.98 19.58
C LEU A 67 -9.54 -43.70 20.70
N ARG A 68 -8.22 -43.47 20.78
CA ARG A 68 -7.35 -43.84 21.90
C ARG A 68 -7.87 -43.34 23.25
N ALA A 69 -8.20 -42.05 23.35
CA ALA A 69 -8.75 -41.42 24.55
C ALA A 69 -10.20 -41.84 24.89
N LEU A 70 -10.78 -42.78 24.14
CA LEU A 70 -12.05 -43.43 24.46
C LEU A 70 -11.87 -44.90 24.90
N VAL A 71 -10.67 -45.46 24.73
CA VAL A 71 -10.30 -46.84 25.04
C VAL A 71 -9.42 -46.87 26.29
N ALA A 72 -9.64 -47.84 27.18
CA ALA A 72 -8.82 -48.00 28.37
C ALA A 72 -7.37 -48.34 27.99
N ASP A 73 -6.41 -47.70 28.65
CA ASP A 73 -4.98 -47.77 28.37
C ASP A 73 -4.36 -49.17 28.58
N ASP A 74 -5.03 -50.07 29.32
CA ASP A 74 -4.66 -51.49 29.41
C ASP A 74 -5.28 -52.40 28.34
N ALA A 75 -6.08 -51.84 27.42
CA ALA A 75 -6.77 -52.53 26.33
C ALA A 75 -6.45 -52.00 24.91
N GLU A 76 -5.72 -50.88 24.75
CA GLU A 76 -5.33 -50.35 23.42
C GLU A 76 -4.63 -51.40 22.54
N ASP A 77 -3.64 -52.10 23.10
CA ASP A 77 -2.86 -53.15 22.42
C ASP A 77 -3.69 -54.39 22.01
N GLU A 78 -4.98 -54.48 22.40
CA GLU A 78 -5.87 -55.61 22.08
C GLU A 78 -6.97 -55.28 21.03
N VAL A 79 -7.12 -54.00 20.63
CA VAL A 79 -8.17 -53.51 19.71
C VAL A 79 -7.64 -52.91 18.40
N ASP A 80 -8.47 -52.89 17.36
CA ASP A 80 -8.20 -52.17 16.10
C ASP A 80 -9.02 -50.88 16.04
N LEU A 81 -8.39 -49.72 16.31
CA LEU A 81 -9.04 -48.40 16.26
C LEU A 81 -9.65 -48.11 14.87
N ALA A 82 -9.04 -48.54 13.76
CA ALA A 82 -9.57 -48.31 12.40
C ALA A 82 -10.79 -49.18 12.05
N SER A 83 -11.06 -50.22 12.85
CA SER A 83 -12.28 -51.02 12.76
C SER A 83 -13.49 -50.39 13.46
N ALA A 84 -13.32 -49.24 14.12
CA ALA A 84 -14.40 -48.54 14.82
C ALA A 84 -15.58 -48.20 13.88
N ARG A 85 -16.83 -48.37 14.34
CA ARG A 85 -18.05 -48.04 13.58
C ARG A 85 -19.09 -47.41 14.48
N LEU A 86 -19.73 -46.36 13.97
CA LEU A 86 -20.83 -45.64 14.61
C LEU A 86 -22.13 -46.43 14.54
N ALA A 87 -23.03 -46.17 15.49
CA ALA A 87 -24.36 -46.75 15.56
C ALA A 87 -25.34 -45.76 16.23
N VAL A 88 -26.63 -45.97 15.96
CA VAL A 88 -27.73 -45.36 16.72
C VAL A 88 -27.88 -46.13 18.05
N PRO A 89 -27.84 -45.49 19.24
CA PRO A 89 -28.05 -46.21 20.50
C PRO A 89 -29.47 -46.79 20.60
N GLU A 90 -29.60 -48.07 20.96
CA GLU A 90 -30.90 -48.74 21.14
C GLU A 90 -31.71 -48.17 22.32
N GLN A 91 -31.06 -47.42 23.21
CA GLN A 91 -31.60 -46.85 24.44
C GLN A 91 -32.40 -45.55 24.20
N LEU A 92 -32.17 -44.87 23.07
CA LEU A 92 -32.87 -43.64 22.70
C LEU A 92 -34.33 -43.91 22.28
N ASP A 93 -35.19 -42.90 22.44
CA ASP A 93 -36.60 -43.00 22.08
C ASP A 93 -36.83 -42.98 20.55
N GLU A 94 -38.05 -43.30 20.12
CA GLU A 94 -38.37 -43.42 18.68
C GLU A 94 -38.35 -42.06 17.95
N ALA A 95 -38.55 -40.94 18.66
CA ALA A 95 -38.50 -39.61 18.10
C ALA A 95 -37.05 -39.13 17.99
N GLU A 96 -36.22 -39.35 19.01
CA GLU A 96 -34.77 -39.11 19.00
C GLU A 96 -34.11 -39.89 17.86
N ARG A 97 -34.32 -41.22 17.80
CA ARG A 97 -33.73 -42.04 16.73
C ARG A 97 -34.23 -41.67 15.32
N ALA A 98 -35.41 -41.07 15.20
CA ALA A 98 -35.94 -40.60 13.92
C ALA A 98 -35.31 -39.27 13.44
N THR A 99 -34.49 -38.58 14.26
CA THR A 99 -33.66 -37.45 13.80
C THR A 99 -32.27 -37.89 13.31
N MET A 100 -31.90 -39.16 13.51
CA MET A 100 -30.56 -39.68 13.24
C MET A 100 -30.50 -40.47 11.92
N GLU A 101 -29.58 -40.11 11.03
CA GLU A 101 -29.31 -40.82 9.77
C GLU A 101 -27.89 -41.41 9.79
N LEU A 102 -27.80 -42.74 9.95
CA LEU A 102 -26.55 -43.50 9.93
C LEU A 102 -26.15 -43.83 8.48
N GLY A 103 -24.92 -43.52 8.09
CA GLY A 103 -24.38 -43.79 6.75
C GLY A 103 -24.24 -45.29 6.45
N GLU A 104 -24.31 -45.67 5.18
CA GLU A 104 -24.28 -47.08 4.72
C GLU A 104 -23.01 -47.85 5.14
N ASP A 105 -21.90 -47.14 5.38
CA ASP A 105 -20.61 -47.67 5.83
C ASP A 105 -20.45 -47.70 7.37
N SER A 106 -21.39 -47.09 8.10
CA SER A 106 -21.31 -46.84 9.55
C SER A 106 -20.07 -46.05 9.99
N LEU A 107 -19.56 -45.18 9.11
CA LEU A 107 -18.47 -44.23 9.39
C LEU A 107 -18.98 -42.80 9.61
N SER A 108 -20.28 -42.53 9.42
CA SER A 108 -20.90 -41.24 9.75
C SER A 108 -22.31 -41.41 10.30
N ILE A 109 -22.74 -40.49 11.16
CA ILE A 109 -24.12 -40.34 11.62
C ILE A 109 -24.48 -38.85 11.69
N ALA A 110 -25.47 -38.45 10.89
CA ALA A 110 -26.02 -37.10 10.89
C ALA A 110 -27.18 -37.01 11.89
N VAL A 111 -27.25 -35.93 12.66
CA VAL A 111 -28.31 -35.67 13.65
C VAL A 111 -29.02 -34.38 13.29
N ALA A 112 -30.30 -34.48 12.92
CA ALA A 112 -31.06 -33.39 12.32
C ALA A 112 -31.27 -32.22 13.29
N GLY A 113 -30.59 -31.11 13.02
CA GLY A 113 -30.60 -29.91 13.87
C GLY A 113 -29.35 -29.71 14.72
N GLU A 114 -28.47 -30.72 14.83
CA GLU A 114 -27.22 -30.63 15.58
C GLU A 114 -26.00 -30.53 14.66
N GLY A 115 -25.75 -31.56 13.84
CA GLY A 115 -24.52 -31.70 13.06
C GLY A 115 -24.28 -33.13 12.58
N THR A 116 -23.04 -33.41 12.19
CA THR A 116 -22.63 -34.74 11.71
C THR A 116 -21.41 -35.23 12.47
N TRP A 117 -21.53 -36.43 13.05
CA TRP A 117 -20.40 -37.20 13.57
C TRP A 117 -19.80 -38.06 12.45
N THR A 118 -18.47 -38.11 12.34
CA THR A 118 -17.73 -38.87 11.33
C THR A 118 -16.49 -39.51 11.95
N LEU A 119 -16.18 -40.75 11.56
CA LEU A 119 -14.91 -41.42 11.87
C LEU A 119 -13.91 -41.15 10.75
N LEU A 120 -12.82 -40.46 11.07
CA LEU A 120 -11.75 -40.08 10.15
C LEU A 120 -10.43 -40.72 10.57
N GLY A 121 -10.21 -41.97 10.15
CA GLY A 121 -9.06 -42.75 10.58
C GLY A 121 -9.20 -43.19 12.04
N GLU A 122 -8.33 -42.69 12.92
CA GLU A 122 -8.38 -42.91 14.37
C GLU A 122 -9.05 -41.75 15.15
N GLU A 123 -9.70 -40.80 14.46
CA GLU A 123 -10.43 -39.70 15.09
C GLU A 123 -11.95 -39.88 14.98
N LEU A 124 -12.67 -39.64 16.08
CA LEU A 124 -14.09 -39.30 16.07
C LEU A 124 -14.23 -37.77 15.95
N VAL A 125 -14.90 -37.30 14.90
CA VAL A 125 -15.01 -35.87 14.59
C VAL A 125 -16.47 -35.45 14.53
N PHE A 126 -16.85 -34.46 15.33
CA PHE A 126 -18.15 -33.80 15.22
C PHE A 126 -18.03 -32.49 14.44
N THR A 127 -18.89 -32.31 13.44
CA THR A 127 -19.05 -31.04 12.72
C THR A 127 -20.43 -30.45 13.00
N PRO A 128 -20.55 -29.34 13.76
CA PRO A 128 -21.83 -28.69 14.01
C PRO A 128 -22.44 -28.11 12.73
N LEU A 129 -23.77 -27.95 12.72
CA LEU A 129 -24.43 -27.07 11.77
C LEU A 129 -24.10 -25.60 12.10
N PHE A 130 -24.12 -24.73 11.07
CA PHE A 130 -23.84 -23.31 11.26
C PHE A 130 -24.83 -22.66 12.24
N GLY A 131 -24.29 -22.05 13.31
CA GLY A 131 -25.10 -21.40 14.35
C GLY A 131 -25.71 -22.37 15.37
N VAL A 132 -25.11 -23.55 15.56
CA VAL A 132 -25.51 -24.52 16.59
C VAL A 132 -24.35 -24.76 17.56
N ASP A 133 -24.64 -24.68 18.86
CA ASP A 133 -23.62 -24.77 19.92
C ASP A 133 -22.95 -26.15 19.99
N GLY A 134 -23.64 -27.23 19.61
CA GLY A 134 -23.03 -28.56 19.51
C GLY A 134 -24.06 -29.69 19.49
N PRO A 135 -23.63 -30.94 19.72
CA PRO A 135 -24.51 -32.08 19.81
C PRO A 135 -25.07 -32.22 21.23
N THR A 136 -26.32 -32.67 21.32
CA THR A 136 -26.98 -33.05 22.58
C THR A 136 -27.47 -34.50 22.56
N THR A 137 -27.59 -35.08 21.36
CA THR A 137 -28.06 -36.45 21.15
C THR A 137 -26.89 -37.44 21.30
N PRO A 138 -26.95 -38.43 22.21
CA PRO A 138 -25.94 -39.47 22.33
C PRO A 138 -25.79 -40.30 21.06
N ILE A 139 -24.56 -40.75 20.78
CA ILE A 139 -24.23 -41.71 19.72
C ILE A 139 -23.78 -43.04 20.32
N ALA A 140 -23.70 -44.09 19.52
CA ALA A 140 -23.07 -45.34 19.93
C ALA A 140 -21.85 -45.68 19.07
N LEU A 141 -20.88 -46.36 19.66
CA LEU A 141 -19.63 -46.77 19.02
C LEU A 141 -19.36 -48.26 19.25
N THR A 142 -18.87 -48.97 18.23
CA THR A 142 -18.37 -50.34 18.33
C THR A 142 -16.96 -50.43 17.78
N ILE A 143 -16.11 -51.25 18.38
CA ILE A 143 -14.72 -51.48 17.94
C ILE A 143 -14.47 -52.98 17.73
N GLY A 144 -13.55 -53.32 16.85
CA GLY A 144 -13.04 -54.68 16.64
C GLY A 144 -11.83 -54.98 17.53
N SER A 145 -11.66 -56.25 17.89
CA SER A 145 -10.40 -56.75 18.44
C SER A 145 -9.40 -57.03 17.29
N LEU A 146 -8.12 -57.22 17.63
CA LEU A 146 -7.11 -57.73 16.69
C LEU A 146 -7.38 -59.17 16.18
N HIS A 147 -8.50 -59.79 16.57
CA HIS A 147 -8.89 -61.17 16.26
C HIS A 147 -10.26 -61.25 15.53
N ASP A 148 -10.65 -60.21 14.79
CA ASP A 148 -11.90 -60.11 13.99
C ASP A 148 -13.23 -60.21 14.78
N THR A 149 -13.20 -60.22 16.12
CA THR A 149 -14.42 -60.07 16.95
C THR A 149 -14.79 -58.60 17.12
N ARG A 150 -16.07 -58.26 17.33
CA ARG A 150 -16.56 -56.87 17.50
C ARG A 150 -17.23 -56.68 18.85
N SER A 151 -17.00 -55.54 19.48
CA SER A 151 -17.59 -55.17 20.77
C SER A 151 -19.12 -55.04 20.71
N LEU A 152 -19.76 -55.08 21.88
CA LEU A 152 -21.06 -54.47 22.09
C LEU A 152 -20.96 -52.94 21.86
N PRO A 153 -22.05 -52.26 21.48
CA PRO A 153 -22.05 -50.80 21.37
C PRO A 153 -21.92 -50.14 22.74
N VAL A 154 -20.96 -49.23 22.91
CA VAL A 154 -20.96 -48.25 24.01
C VAL A 154 -21.75 -47.03 23.60
N GLN A 155 -22.58 -46.49 24.49
CA GLN A 155 -23.20 -45.17 24.30
C GLN A 155 -22.21 -44.09 24.75
N LEU A 156 -21.99 -43.11 23.88
CA LEU A 156 -21.17 -41.94 24.15
C LEU A 156 -22.07 -40.70 24.18
N THR A 157 -22.03 -39.96 25.28
CA THR A 157 -22.93 -38.84 25.57
C THR A 157 -22.15 -37.53 25.46
N PRO A 158 -22.55 -36.58 24.59
CA PRO A 158 -21.87 -35.29 24.51
C PRO A 158 -22.19 -34.41 25.73
N GLU A 159 -21.18 -33.73 26.26
CA GLU A 159 -21.29 -32.69 27.28
C GLU A 159 -20.58 -31.43 26.75
N LEU A 160 -21.22 -30.26 26.84
CA LEU A 160 -20.67 -29.01 26.29
C LEU A 160 -19.84 -28.29 27.34
N LEU A 161 -18.57 -28.01 27.01
CA LEU A 161 -17.65 -27.31 27.90
C LEU A 161 -18.08 -25.87 28.17
N GLU A 162 -18.06 -25.46 29.44
CA GLU A 162 -18.09 -24.03 29.79
C GLU A 162 -16.76 -23.38 29.36
N LEU A 163 -16.80 -22.42 28.44
CA LEU A 163 -15.62 -21.69 27.99
C LEU A 163 -15.09 -20.77 29.11
N GLU A 164 -13.81 -20.91 29.46
CA GLU A 164 -13.12 -19.97 30.35
C GLU A 164 -12.97 -18.59 29.69
N GLU A 165 -13.62 -17.56 30.22
CA GLU A 165 -13.39 -16.18 29.79
C GLU A 165 -12.07 -15.62 30.33
N VAL A 166 -11.14 -15.29 29.44
CA VAL A 166 -9.87 -14.62 29.74
C VAL A 166 -9.90 -13.21 29.19
N ARG A 167 -10.04 -12.21 30.07
CA ARG A 167 -10.16 -10.79 29.68
C ARG A 167 -8.86 -10.03 29.97
N ALA A 168 -8.36 -9.32 28.97
CA ALA A 168 -7.13 -8.53 29.04
C ALA A 168 -7.29 -7.15 28.39
N HIS A 169 -6.43 -6.21 28.75
CA HIS A 169 -6.39 -4.85 28.24
C HIS A 169 -5.02 -4.57 27.61
N GLY A 170 -4.98 -3.86 26.48
CA GLY A 170 -3.73 -3.58 25.76
C GLY A 170 -3.73 -2.22 25.04
N SER A 171 -2.56 -1.62 24.88
CA SER A 171 -2.41 -0.36 24.13
C SER A 171 -2.39 -0.58 22.62
N ALA A 172 -2.99 0.36 21.89
CA ALA A 172 -2.92 0.40 20.43
C ALA A 172 -1.45 0.38 19.93
N GLY A 173 -1.19 -0.31 18.82
CA GLY A 173 0.15 -0.51 18.27
C GLY A 173 1.16 -1.28 19.15
N THR A 174 0.76 -1.77 20.33
CA THR A 174 1.66 -2.38 21.31
C THR A 174 1.37 -3.88 21.46
N ALA A 175 2.40 -4.72 21.35
CA ALA A 175 2.24 -6.16 21.58
C ALA A 175 1.88 -6.42 23.05
N THR A 176 0.80 -7.19 23.27
CA THR A 176 0.21 -7.42 24.60
C THR A 176 0.23 -8.91 24.92
N ALA A 177 0.74 -9.27 26.10
CA ALA A 177 0.80 -10.64 26.59
C ALA A 177 -0.35 -10.91 27.56
N VAL A 178 -1.02 -12.05 27.39
CA VAL A 178 -2.15 -12.50 28.20
C VAL A 178 -1.82 -13.88 28.78
N ASP A 179 -1.78 -13.99 30.10
CA ASP A 179 -1.56 -15.28 30.76
C ASP A 179 -2.85 -16.10 30.77
N LEU A 180 -2.75 -17.36 30.33
CA LEU A 180 -3.86 -18.31 30.30
C LEU A 180 -4.05 -18.96 31.69
N PRO A 181 -5.30 -19.20 32.12
CA PRO A 181 -5.59 -19.77 33.43
C PRO A 181 -5.27 -21.26 33.52
N GLY A 182 -5.12 -21.73 34.77
CA GLY A 182 -4.91 -23.14 35.10
C GLY A 182 -3.50 -23.65 34.81
N ASP A 183 -3.20 -24.86 35.31
CA ASP A 183 -2.06 -25.64 34.83
C ASP A 183 -2.48 -26.53 33.66
N LEU A 184 -1.50 -26.97 32.89
CA LEU A 184 -1.65 -27.94 31.81
C LEU A 184 -1.73 -29.37 32.39
N PRO A 185 -2.39 -30.33 31.71
CA PRO A 185 -2.19 -31.75 31.95
C PRO A 185 -0.70 -32.14 31.86
N ALA A 186 -0.33 -33.28 32.45
CA ALA A 186 1.00 -33.84 32.24
C ALA A 186 1.16 -34.20 30.76
N ASP A 187 2.27 -33.75 30.15
CA ASP A 187 2.61 -33.95 28.73
C ASP A 187 1.54 -33.56 27.68
N GLY A 188 0.46 -32.86 28.11
CA GLY A 188 -0.62 -32.35 27.28
C GLY A 188 -0.32 -31.05 26.53
N SER A 189 -1.27 -30.63 25.68
CA SER A 189 -1.07 -29.60 24.66
C SER A 189 -2.06 -28.41 24.77
N VAL A 190 -1.78 -27.33 24.03
CA VAL A 190 -2.74 -26.24 23.79
C VAL A 190 -2.67 -25.81 22.33
N ARG A 191 -3.83 -25.69 21.68
CA ARG A 191 -3.98 -25.07 20.35
C ARG A 191 -4.86 -23.83 20.39
N LEU A 192 -4.73 -23.01 19.35
CA LEU A 192 -5.63 -21.91 19.01
C LEU A 192 -6.52 -22.31 17.82
N GLU A 193 -7.76 -21.85 17.80
CA GLU A 193 -8.74 -22.22 16.76
C GLU A 193 -9.17 -21.04 15.87
N LEU A 194 -9.78 -21.36 14.72
CA LEU A 194 -10.35 -20.39 13.77
C LEU A 194 -11.85 -20.14 13.97
N ALA A 195 -12.41 -20.56 15.11
CA ALA A 195 -13.83 -20.39 15.42
C ALA A 195 -14.21 -18.90 15.39
N GLU A 196 -15.28 -18.58 14.65
CA GLU A 196 -15.90 -17.24 14.58
C GLU A 196 -15.01 -16.09 14.03
N LEU A 197 -13.77 -16.39 13.58
CA LEU A 197 -12.82 -15.39 13.10
C LEU A 197 -13.12 -14.87 11.66
N PRO A 198 -12.64 -13.65 11.30
CA PRO A 198 -12.87 -13.05 9.99
C PRO A 198 -12.32 -13.88 8.82
N ALA A 199 -12.97 -13.79 7.66
CA ALA A 199 -12.53 -14.47 6.44
C ALA A 199 -11.09 -14.06 6.05
N GLY A 200 -10.24 -15.06 5.78
CA GLY A 200 -8.80 -14.88 5.56
C GLY A 200 -7.93 -15.10 6.80
N SER A 201 -8.53 -15.33 7.98
CA SER A 201 -7.80 -15.79 9.16
C SER A 201 -7.16 -17.16 8.95
N THR A 202 -5.99 -17.37 9.54
CA THR A 202 -5.20 -18.61 9.38
C THR A 202 -4.59 -19.07 10.71
N VAL A 203 -4.54 -20.39 10.91
CA VAL A 203 -3.85 -21.04 12.04
C VAL A 203 -2.60 -21.77 11.51
N GLY A 204 -1.51 -21.70 12.28
CA GLY A 204 -0.27 -22.43 12.00
C GLY A 204 -0.45 -23.95 12.08
N LEU A 205 0.39 -24.70 11.36
CA LEU A 205 0.36 -26.18 11.35
C LEU A 205 0.66 -26.80 12.74
N ASP A 206 1.17 -26.01 13.67
CA ASP A 206 1.48 -26.34 15.06
C ASP A 206 0.37 -25.93 16.04
N GLY A 207 -0.71 -25.29 15.58
CA GLY A 207 -1.79 -24.75 16.44
C GLY A 207 -1.38 -23.56 17.31
N MET A 208 -0.09 -23.19 17.37
CA MET A 208 0.44 -22.18 18.32
C MET A 208 0.30 -20.74 17.83
N ARG A 209 -0.16 -20.51 16.59
CA ARG A 209 -0.29 -19.17 16.00
C ARG A 209 -1.61 -18.99 15.26
N VAL A 210 -2.30 -17.90 15.52
CA VAL A 210 -3.38 -17.35 14.65
C VAL A 210 -2.87 -16.09 13.97
N THR A 211 -3.18 -15.88 12.69
CA THR A 211 -3.08 -14.58 12.03
C THR A 211 -4.47 -14.16 11.57
N VAL A 212 -4.92 -12.98 11.98
CA VAL A 212 -6.22 -12.39 11.63
C VAL A 212 -5.99 -11.15 10.75
N PRO A 213 -6.61 -11.06 9.57
CA PRO A 213 -6.50 -9.88 8.70
C PRO A 213 -6.82 -8.58 9.44
N ASP A 214 -5.98 -7.57 9.19
CA ASP A 214 -6.04 -6.21 9.76
C ASP A 214 -5.91 -6.10 11.30
N GLN A 215 -6.08 -7.20 12.04
CA GLN A 215 -5.97 -7.28 13.50
C GLN A 215 -4.59 -7.75 13.99
N GLY A 216 -3.87 -8.57 13.21
CA GLY A 216 -2.49 -8.97 13.48
C GLY A 216 -2.31 -10.45 13.81
N THR A 217 -1.32 -10.76 14.65
CA THR A 217 -0.91 -12.14 14.96
C THR A 217 -1.02 -12.41 16.45
N TRP A 218 -1.61 -13.56 16.80
CA TRP A 218 -1.59 -14.12 18.14
C TRP A 218 -0.65 -15.32 18.19
N GLN A 219 0.26 -15.35 19.17
CA GLN A 219 1.30 -16.36 19.32
C GLN A 219 1.30 -16.91 20.75
N LEU A 220 1.08 -18.21 20.89
CA LEU A 220 1.22 -18.92 22.15
C LEU A 220 2.71 -19.09 22.53
N SER A 221 3.04 -19.02 23.81
CA SER A 221 4.38 -19.27 24.34
C SER A 221 4.78 -20.75 24.23
N SER A 222 6.08 -21.04 24.20
CA SER A 222 6.59 -22.42 24.10
C SER A 222 6.41 -23.27 25.37
N ASP A 223 5.81 -22.72 26.42
CA ASP A 223 5.36 -23.42 27.63
C ASP A 223 3.82 -23.40 27.77
N HIS A 224 3.12 -22.98 26.71
CA HIS A 224 1.66 -22.88 26.55
C HIS A 224 0.92 -22.05 27.64
N ARG A 225 1.62 -21.21 28.40
CA ARG A 225 1.03 -20.37 29.48
C ARG A 225 0.65 -18.95 29.08
N THR A 226 1.26 -18.38 28.06
CA THR A 226 1.04 -16.96 27.72
C THR A 226 0.75 -16.81 26.24
N LEU A 227 -0.41 -16.21 25.92
CA LEU A 227 -0.80 -15.87 24.56
C LEU A 227 -0.46 -14.39 24.28
N THR A 228 0.39 -14.13 23.29
CA THR A 228 0.83 -12.77 22.93
C THR A 228 0.18 -12.30 21.64
N HIS A 229 -0.59 -11.21 21.72
CA HIS A 229 -1.04 -10.46 20.55
C HIS A 229 0.07 -9.51 20.06
N THR A 230 0.24 -9.43 18.75
CA THR A 230 1.05 -8.42 18.06
C THR A 230 0.18 -7.77 16.98
N PRO A 231 -0.17 -6.48 17.10
CA PRO A 231 -1.09 -5.82 16.18
C PRO A 231 -0.50 -5.66 14.78
N ALA A 232 -1.37 -5.60 13.76
CA ALA A 232 -0.96 -5.38 12.37
C ALA A 232 -0.48 -3.92 12.10
N GLY A 233 -0.92 -2.97 12.90
CA GLY A 233 -0.61 -1.54 12.77
C GLY A 233 -0.83 -0.78 14.09
N THR A 234 -0.64 0.54 14.04
CA THR A 234 -0.83 1.41 15.22
C THR A 234 -2.30 1.71 15.53
N ASP A 235 -3.14 1.78 14.49
CA ASP A 235 -4.60 1.82 14.61
C ASP A 235 -5.19 0.52 14.06
N LEU A 236 -6.32 0.09 14.65
CA LEU A 236 -7.08 -1.10 14.31
C LEU A 236 -8.50 -0.75 13.82
N GLY A 237 -8.99 0.48 14.06
CA GLY A 237 -10.34 0.97 13.71
C GLY A 237 -11.52 0.27 14.42
N ARG A 238 -11.31 -0.92 14.99
CA ARG A 238 -12.30 -1.76 15.70
C ARG A 238 -11.62 -2.62 16.77
N GLN A 239 -12.42 -3.17 17.69
CA GLN A 239 -11.93 -4.20 18.62
C GLN A 239 -11.38 -5.43 17.88
N LEU A 240 -10.54 -6.19 18.57
CA LEU A 240 -10.10 -7.51 18.15
C LEU A 240 -11.27 -8.52 18.30
N GLU A 241 -11.38 -9.49 17.39
CA GLU A 241 -12.27 -10.63 17.66
C GLU A 241 -11.63 -11.52 18.75
N PRO A 242 -12.41 -12.17 19.63
CA PRO A 242 -11.87 -13.05 20.65
C PRO A 242 -11.15 -14.27 20.07
N ILE A 243 -10.10 -14.76 20.73
CA ILE A 243 -9.37 -15.97 20.31
C ILE A 243 -9.71 -17.16 21.20
N ARG A 244 -10.26 -18.21 20.60
CA ARG A 244 -10.53 -19.48 21.28
C ARG A 244 -9.25 -20.33 21.40
N TYR A 245 -8.97 -20.82 22.60
CA TYR A 245 -7.94 -21.82 22.88
C TYR A 245 -8.57 -23.12 23.38
N VAL A 246 -7.89 -24.23 23.12
CA VAL A 246 -8.28 -25.57 23.55
C VAL A 246 -7.08 -26.25 24.19
N VAL A 247 -7.28 -26.81 25.39
CA VAL A 247 -6.28 -27.53 26.17
C VAL A 247 -6.60 -29.03 26.09
N GLU A 248 -5.58 -29.83 25.84
CA GLU A 248 -5.69 -31.28 25.63
C GLU A 248 -4.75 -32.04 26.56
N ASP A 249 -5.09 -33.30 26.84
CA ASP A 249 -4.26 -34.27 27.59
C ASP A 249 -3.17 -34.91 26.71
N GLU A 250 -2.51 -35.97 27.21
CA GLU A 250 -1.41 -36.65 26.50
C GLU A 250 -1.91 -37.57 25.37
N GLU A 251 -3.16 -38.04 25.45
CA GLU A 251 -3.85 -38.81 24.41
C GLU A 251 -4.46 -37.92 23.32
N GLY A 252 -4.68 -36.64 23.60
CA GLY A 252 -5.20 -35.63 22.68
C GLY A 252 -6.72 -35.44 22.74
N ALA A 253 -7.38 -35.83 23.83
CA ALA A 253 -8.77 -35.46 24.10
C ALA A 253 -8.87 -34.05 24.70
N VAL A 254 -10.04 -33.43 24.53
CA VAL A 254 -10.29 -32.07 24.99
C VAL A 254 -10.53 -32.07 26.50
N ALA A 255 -9.59 -31.50 27.24
CA ALA A 255 -9.68 -31.39 28.70
C ALA A 255 -10.34 -30.08 29.16
N ARG A 256 -10.23 -29.00 28.37
CA ARG A 256 -10.72 -27.64 28.69
C ARG A 256 -10.68 -26.74 27.45
N ALA A 257 -11.54 -25.74 27.38
CA ALA A 257 -11.49 -24.70 26.35
C ALA A 257 -11.79 -23.32 26.95
N GLY A 258 -11.35 -22.26 26.28
CA GLY A 258 -11.57 -20.89 26.74
C GLY A 258 -11.38 -19.86 25.63
N GLU A 259 -11.69 -18.60 25.96
CA GLU A 259 -11.77 -17.51 25.00
C GLU A 259 -11.07 -16.26 25.53
N VAL A 260 -10.12 -15.75 24.75
CA VAL A 260 -9.29 -14.58 25.10
C VAL A 260 -9.86 -13.33 24.44
N THR A 261 -10.47 -12.46 25.25
CA THR A 261 -10.87 -11.11 24.84
C THR A 261 -9.76 -10.12 25.21
N LEU A 262 -9.11 -9.50 24.21
CA LEU A 262 -8.20 -8.37 24.41
C LEU A 262 -8.90 -7.08 24.00
N THR A 263 -9.31 -6.30 25.01
CA THR A 263 -9.89 -4.96 24.81
C THR A 263 -8.78 -3.95 24.59
N ILE A 264 -8.96 -3.10 23.57
CA ILE A 264 -8.05 -1.99 23.26
C ILE A 264 -8.89 -0.70 23.22
N PRO A 265 -8.51 0.37 23.95
CA PRO A 265 -9.19 1.65 23.84
C PRO A 265 -8.98 2.24 22.44
N ILE A 266 -10.04 2.75 21.82
CA ILE A 266 -10.05 3.30 20.46
C ILE A 266 -10.70 4.69 20.48
N ILE A 267 -10.11 5.62 19.71
CA ILE A 267 -10.72 6.90 19.34
C ILE A 267 -10.67 6.95 17.80
N SER A 268 -11.76 7.29 17.14
CA SER A 268 -11.83 7.48 15.68
C SER A 268 -11.49 8.90 15.27
N ASP A 269 -10.89 9.05 14.09
CA ASP A 269 -10.74 10.34 13.40
C ASP A 269 -12.10 11.01 13.17
N LEU A 270 -12.14 12.35 13.26
CA LEU A 270 -13.36 13.14 13.10
C LEU A 270 -13.12 14.37 12.21
N ASP A 271 -13.71 14.34 11.01
CA ASP A 271 -13.95 15.54 10.19
C ASP A 271 -15.23 16.27 10.65
N ARG A 272 -15.12 17.57 10.93
CA ARG A 272 -16.26 18.47 11.19
C ARG A 272 -15.94 19.87 10.69
N SER A 273 -16.93 20.59 10.15
CA SER A 273 -16.78 22.02 9.86
C SER A 273 -18.05 22.82 10.16
N ALA A 274 -17.86 24.14 10.29
CA ALA A 274 -18.86 25.16 10.52
C ALA A 274 -18.61 26.32 9.53
N PRO A 275 -19.52 27.30 9.38
CA PRO A 275 -19.23 28.53 8.64
C PRO A 275 -17.92 29.20 9.10
N PHE A 276 -17.16 29.81 8.18
CA PHE A 276 -15.92 30.51 8.54
C PHE A 276 -16.15 31.55 9.65
N GLY A 277 -15.32 31.52 10.69
CA GLY A 277 -15.46 32.37 11.87
C GLY A 277 -16.42 31.85 12.95
N GLU A 278 -17.18 30.78 12.68
CA GLU A 278 -17.97 30.06 13.68
C GLU A 278 -17.18 28.90 14.30
N ASP A 279 -17.55 28.51 15.52
CA ASP A 279 -16.93 27.41 16.25
C ASP A 279 -17.26 26.04 15.65
N ILE A 280 -16.26 25.18 15.53
CA ILE A 280 -16.41 23.77 15.13
C ILE A 280 -16.45 22.90 16.38
N VAL A 281 -17.41 21.98 16.47
CA VAL A 281 -17.56 21.05 17.60
C VAL A 281 -17.43 19.60 17.14
N PHE A 282 -16.49 18.89 17.76
CA PHE A 282 -16.19 17.47 17.57
C PHE A 282 -16.75 16.69 18.76
N VAL A 283 -17.59 15.69 18.50
CA VAL A 283 -18.18 14.84 19.53
C VAL A 283 -17.38 13.54 19.64
N VAL A 284 -16.27 13.61 20.37
CA VAL A 284 -15.34 12.48 20.59
C VAL A 284 -16.06 11.32 21.29
N GLY A 285 -17.00 11.62 22.19
CA GLY A 285 -17.85 10.63 22.87
C GLY A 285 -18.65 9.69 21.93
N GLU A 286 -18.91 10.08 20.68
CA GLU A 286 -19.56 9.20 19.68
C GLU A 286 -18.55 8.32 18.93
N GLY A 287 -17.27 8.71 18.88
CA GLY A 287 -16.19 8.05 18.15
C GLY A 287 -15.23 7.25 19.03
N GLN A 288 -15.53 7.04 20.31
CA GLN A 288 -14.66 6.33 21.24
C GLN A 288 -15.22 4.97 21.70
N GLN A 289 -14.33 4.01 21.93
CA GLN A 289 -14.65 2.68 22.49
C GLN A 289 -13.66 2.37 23.63
N HIS A 290 -14.17 1.97 24.79
CA HIS A 290 -13.35 1.60 25.97
C HIS A 290 -12.38 2.69 26.48
N VAL A 291 -12.62 3.96 26.14
CA VAL A 291 -11.85 5.12 26.63
C VAL A 291 -12.56 5.78 27.81
N ASP A 292 -11.83 6.09 28.88
CA ASP A 292 -12.25 6.97 29.97
C ASP A 292 -12.07 8.44 29.54
N PRO A 293 -13.14 9.25 29.40
CA PRO A 293 -13.05 10.66 29.02
C PRO A 293 -12.14 11.52 29.91
N THR A 294 -11.95 11.14 31.18
CA THR A 294 -11.07 11.88 32.10
C THR A 294 -9.60 11.84 31.69
N THR A 295 -9.22 10.84 30.87
CA THR A 295 -7.86 10.66 30.33
C THR A 295 -7.58 11.46 29.07
N LEU A 296 -8.60 11.96 28.35
CA LEU A 296 -8.46 12.56 27.02
C LEU A 296 -7.53 13.80 27.02
N ARG A 297 -6.64 13.93 26.04
CA ARG A 297 -5.73 15.08 25.88
C ARG A 297 -5.57 15.49 24.42
N LEU A 298 -5.50 16.80 24.19
CA LEU A 298 -5.14 17.36 22.89
C LEU A 298 -3.63 17.24 22.65
N GLU A 299 -3.26 16.84 21.44
CA GLU A 299 -1.88 16.61 21.00
C GLU A 299 -1.60 17.43 19.72
N PRO A 300 -0.92 18.59 19.83
CA PRO A 300 -0.61 19.43 18.67
C PRO A 300 0.30 18.69 17.68
N LEU A 301 -0.03 18.75 16.40
CA LEU A 301 0.69 18.04 15.35
C LEU A 301 1.58 19.00 14.55
N GLY A 302 2.88 18.71 14.50
CA GLY A 302 3.87 19.55 13.81
C GLY A 302 4.91 20.13 14.77
N ASP A 303 5.36 21.36 14.48
CA ASP A 303 6.39 22.05 15.24
C ASP A 303 5.78 22.73 16.49
N PRO A 304 6.24 22.39 17.73
CA PRO A 304 5.65 22.91 18.96
C PRO A 304 5.84 24.42 19.15
N ASP A 305 6.77 25.08 18.46
CA ASP A 305 6.99 26.53 18.60
C ASP A 305 5.79 27.37 18.07
N PHE A 306 4.83 26.74 17.37
CA PHE A 306 3.59 27.36 16.90
C PHE A 306 2.37 27.14 17.82
N TYR A 307 2.53 26.44 18.95
CA TYR A 307 1.41 26.01 19.81
C TYR A 307 1.63 26.30 21.31
N GLU A 308 0.75 27.11 21.92
CA GLU A 308 0.68 27.21 23.38
C GLU A 308 -0.28 26.14 23.94
N ALA A 309 0.28 25.00 24.35
CA ALA A 309 -0.45 23.90 24.99
C ALA A 309 -0.55 24.06 26.52
N SER A 310 -1.75 23.80 27.05
CA SER A 310 -2.03 23.72 28.49
C SER A 310 -1.41 22.47 29.14
N ALA A 311 -0.99 22.58 30.41
CA ALA A 311 -0.29 21.51 31.12
C ALA A 311 -1.14 20.24 31.37
N ASP A 312 -2.45 20.39 31.53
CA ASP A 312 -3.42 19.30 31.66
C ASP A 312 -3.81 18.68 30.30
N GLY A 313 -3.58 19.40 29.20
CA GLY A 313 -3.88 18.98 27.82
C GLY A 313 -5.32 19.22 27.40
N THR A 314 -6.05 20.12 28.08
CA THR A 314 -7.46 20.44 27.75
C THR A 314 -7.61 21.63 26.81
N ARG A 315 -6.54 22.38 26.55
CA ARG A 315 -6.51 23.56 25.67
C ARG A 315 -5.21 23.65 24.88
N VAL A 316 -5.31 24.06 23.62
CA VAL A 316 -4.18 24.46 22.76
C VAL A 316 -4.55 25.76 22.05
N VAL A 317 -3.64 26.72 22.01
CA VAL A 317 -3.75 27.94 21.18
C VAL A 317 -2.75 27.83 20.02
N GLN A 318 -3.16 28.21 18.82
CA GLN A 318 -2.32 28.33 17.63
C GLN A 318 -2.40 29.77 17.12
N ASP A 319 -1.27 30.49 17.16
CA ASP A 319 -1.24 31.95 16.95
C ASP A 319 -1.72 32.36 15.55
N GLY A 320 -2.70 33.28 15.50
CA GLY A 320 -3.32 33.75 14.27
C GLY A 320 -4.25 32.75 13.57
N VAL A 321 -4.56 31.62 14.21
CA VAL A 321 -5.42 30.55 13.66
C VAL A 321 -6.61 30.28 14.57
N GLY A 322 -6.38 30.10 15.87
CA GLY A 322 -7.46 29.89 16.84
C GLY A 322 -7.10 29.01 18.03
N VAL A 323 -8.15 28.52 18.68
CA VAL A 323 -8.09 27.87 19.99
C VAL A 323 -8.85 26.56 19.97
N TRP A 324 -8.15 25.46 20.28
CA TRP A 324 -8.74 24.17 20.59
C TRP A 324 -9.00 24.05 22.09
N THR A 325 -10.18 23.56 22.49
CA THR A 325 -10.55 23.31 23.89
C THR A 325 -11.36 22.02 24.01
N LEU A 326 -10.89 21.10 24.84
CA LEU A 326 -11.51 19.82 25.18
C LEU A 326 -12.30 19.95 26.48
N ASP A 327 -13.57 19.57 26.44
CA ASP A 327 -14.40 19.28 27.60
C ASP A 327 -14.45 17.76 27.81
N ARG A 328 -14.02 17.31 28.99
CA ARG A 328 -13.98 15.89 29.37
C ARG A 328 -15.29 15.39 29.98
N ASP A 329 -16.13 16.27 30.53
CA ASP A 329 -17.42 15.88 31.11
C ASP A 329 -18.43 15.52 30.01
N THR A 330 -18.29 16.13 28.82
CA THR A 330 -19.09 15.84 27.62
C THR A 330 -18.35 15.04 26.55
N ALA A 331 -17.05 14.79 26.70
CA ALA A 331 -16.18 14.22 25.66
C ALA A 331 -16.31 14.95 24.32
N THR A 332 -16.19 16.28 24.34
CA THR A 332 -16.28 17.15 23.14
C THR A 332 -15.08 18.06 23.01
N VAL A 333 -14.55 18.21 21.80
CA VAL A 333 -13.55 19.24 21.48
C VAL A 333 -14.21 20.36 20.68
N ARG A 334 -13.86 21.60 21.00
CA ARG A 334 -14.29 22.81 20.30
C ARG A 334 -13.07 23.51 19.71
N PHE A 335 -13.10 23.80 18.43
CA PHE A 335 -12.17 24.74 17.78
C PHE A 335 -12.88 26.08 17.59
N ALA A 336 -12.30 27.15 18.15
CA ALA A 336 -12.73 28.53 17.99
C ALA A 336 -11.70 29.26 17.10
N PRO A 337 -12.01 29.62 15.84
CA PRO A 337 -11.09 30.35 14.98
C PRO A 337 -10.87 31.79 15.48
N ASP A 338 -9.69 32.35 15.24
CA ASP A 338 -9.38 33.74 15.61
C ASP A 338 -10.12 34.78 14.72
N SER A 339 -10.55 34.40 13.51
CA SER A 339 -11.34 35.23 12.58
C SER A 339 -12.05 34.41 11.50
N ASP A 340 -12.90 35.07 10.69
CA ASP A 340 -13.50 34.52 9.47
C ASP A 340 -12.53 34.50 8.26
N GLU A 341 -11.32 35.04 8.42
CA GLU A 341 -10.23 34.92 7.43
C GLU A 341 -9.48 33.57 7.53
N VAL A 342 -9.69 32.79 8.60
CA VAL A 342 -9.06 31.47 8.81
C VAL A 342 -9.62 30.43 7.82
N ARG A 343 -8.79 29.97 6.87
CA ARG A 343 -9.17 28.97 5.84
C ARG A 343 -8.43 27.64 5.94
N GLU A 344 -7.22 27.65 6.49
CA GLU A 344 -6.42 26.45 6.72
C GLU A 344 -6.12 26.33 8.21
N VAL A 345 -6.30 25.13 8.77
CA VAL A 345 -6.04 24.80 10.17
C VAL A 345 -5.34 23.44 10.17
N ALA A 346 -4.29 23.29 10.97
CA ALA A 346 -3.65 22.00 11.16
C ALA A 346 -4.59 21.04 11.92
N PRO A 347 -4.69 19.75 11.56
CA PRO A 347 -5.42 18.77 12.36
C PRO A 347 -4.88 18.72 13.79
N MET A 348 -5.77 18.63 14.76
CA MET A 348 -5.41 18.47 16.16
C MET A 348 -5.45 16.98 16.53
N GLY A 349 -4.37 16.45 17.08
CA GLY A 349 -4.37 15.10 17.63
C GLY A 349 -5.21 15.04 18.90
N ILE A 350 -5.81 13.89 19.18
CA ILE A 350 -6.40 13.57 20.48
C ILE A 350 -6.02 12.15 20.90
N SER A 351 -5.49 12.03 22.11
CA SER A 351 -5.14 10.75 22.74
C SER A 351 -5.95 10.53 24.01
N GLY A 352 -5.99 9.28 24.47
CA GLY A 352 -6.70 8.85 25.67
C GLY A 352 -6.40 7.40 25.99
N GLY A 353 -7.04 6.87 27.04
CA GLY A 353 -6.87 5.50 27.48
C GLY A 353 -8.08 4.99 28.27
N ASP A 354 -8.00 3.76 28.76
CA ASP A 354 -9.07 3.11 29.53
C ASP A 354 -9.15 3.57 31.01
N GLY A 355 -8.15 4.32 31.47
CA GLY A 355 -8.00 4.75 32.88
C GLY A 355 -7.25 3.74 33.76
N GLU A 356 -7.02 2.52 33.28
CA GLU A 356 -6.35 1.44 34.01
C GLU A 356 -4.88 1.25 33.55
N GLY A 357 -4.58 1.62 32.30
CA GLY A 357 -3.21 1.75 31.80
C GLY A 357 -3.05 1.60 30.28
N ALA A 358 -4.08 1.11 29.57
CA ALA A 358 -4.05 1.00 28.13
C ALA A 358 -4.29 2.36 27.46
N THR A 359 -3.69 2.57 26.28
CA THR A 359 -3.74 3.82 25.53
C THR A 359 -4.22 3.60 24.11
N ALA A 360 -5.11 4.47 23.64
CA ALA A 360 -5.56 4.48 22.25
C ALA A 360 -4.48 4.99 21.30
N ALA A 361 -4.68 4.80 20.00
CA ALA A 361 -3.97 5.58 19.00
C ALA A 361 -4.37 7.06 19.09
N THR A 362 -3.46 7.98 18.74
CA THR A 362 -3.80 9.40 18.61
C THR A 362 -4.66 9.59 17.36
N ALA A 363 -5.93 9.92 17.55
CA ALA A 363 -6.88 10.21 16.48
C ALA A 363 -6.77 11.66 16.00
N LEU A 364 -7.25 11.95 14.79
CA LEU A 364 -7.18 13.25 14.13
C LEU A 364 -8.52 14.00 14.19
N LEU A 365 -8.50 15.24 14.68
CA LEU A 365 -9.62 16.17 14.62
C LEU A 365 -9.36 17.18 13.50
N SER A 366 -10.15 17.09 12.44
CA SER A 366 -9.98 17.85 11.20
C SER A 366 -11.11 18.86 11.01
N THR A 367 -10.74 20.13 10.83
CA THR A 367 -11.69 21.24 10.62
C THR A 367 -12.42 21.21 9.28
N ALA A 368 -12.08 20.26 8.40
CA ALA A 368 -12.77 19.91 7.16
C ALA A 368 -13.22 21.13 6.31
N TYR A 369 -12.39 22.18 6.32
CA TYR A 369 -12.58 23.40 5.54
C TYR A 369 -12.21 23.15 4.08
N PRO A 370 -13.03 23.61 3.11
CA PRO A 370 -12.81 23.35 1.70
C PRO A 370 -11.56 24.05 1.17
N ILE A 371 -10.66 23.26 0.58
CA ILE A 371 -9.44 23.72 -0.09
C ILE A 371 -9.62 23.58 -1.60
N LEU A 372 -9.29 24.64 -2.33
CA LEU A 372 -9.18 24.64 -3.80
C LEU A 372 -7.94 25.46 -4.16
N VAL A 373 -6.92 24.81 -4.75
CA VAL A 373 -5.62 25.44 -5.02
C VAL A 373 -5.61 26.15 -6.39
N PRO A 374 -5.11 27.39 -6.51
CA PRO A 374 -4.96 28.09 -7.79
C PRO A 374 -3.92 27.41 -8.69
N ARG A 375 -4.09 27.52 -10.01
CA ARG A 375 -3.27 26.78 -11.00
C ARG A 375 -2.81 27.67 -12.15
N THR A 376 -1.61 27.39 -12.64
CA THR A 376 -1.05 28.00 -13.84
C THR A 376 -0.47 26.90 -14.73
N GLN A 377 -0.78 26.92 -16.01
CA GLN A 377 -0.37 25.89 -16.96
C GLN A 377 -0.09 26.52 -18.33
N ALA A 378 0.84 25.92 -19.08
CA ALA A 378 1.28 26.44 -20.37
C ALA A 378 1.18 25.38 -21.48
N ALA A 379 0.88 25.84 -22.70
CA ALA A 379 0.82 25.02 -23.92
C ALA A 379 1.24 25.84 -25.16
N GLN A 380 1.16 25.21 -26.33
CA GLN A 380 1.34 25.88 -27.62
C GLN A 380 0.04 26.59 -28.05
N PRO A 381 0.10 27.72 -28.79
CA PRO A 381 -1.08 28.36 -29.39
C PRO A 381 -1.99 27.37 -30.12
N GLY A 382 -3.31 27.54 -30.00
CA GLY A 382 -4.30 26.64 -30.61
C GLY A 382 -4.43 25.24 -29.98
N THR A 383 -3.69 24.94 -28.90
CA THR A 383 -3.83 23.69 -28.13
C THR A 383 -4.73 23.93 -26.92
N GLU A 384 -5.61 22.99 -26.57
CA GLU A 384 -6.39 23.10 -25.33
C GLU A 384 -5.52 22.85 -24.08
N ILE A 385 -5.80 23.58 -22.99
CA ILE A 385 -5.18 23.35 -21.67
C ILE A 385 -6.20 22.69 -20.75
N VAL A 386 -5.84 21.57 -20.14
CA VAL A 386 -6.66 20.84 -19.17
C VAL A 386 -6.02 20.91 -17.79
N PHE A 387 -6.68 21.64 -16.88
CA PHE A 387 -6.34 21.75 -15.48
C PHE A 387 -7.02 20.62 -14.70
N ASP A 388 -6.24 19.62 -14.26
CA ASP A 388 -6.71 18.56 -13.35
C ASP A 388 -7.19 19.16 -12.01
N LEU A 389 -8.42 18.85 -11.58
CA LEU A 389 -8.95 19.15 -10.24
C LEU A 389 -9.10 17.91 -9.35
N THR A 390 -8.56 16.73 -9.73
CA THR A 390 -8.53 15.55 -8.84
C THR A 390 -7.47 15.68 -7.75
N THR A 391 -6.34 16.32 -8.06
CA THR A 391 -5.34 16.78 -7.09
C THR A 391 -5.67 18.17 -6.54
N GLY A 392 -4.95 18.67 -5.53
CA GLY A 392 -5.01 20.07 -5.11
C GLY A 392 -6.41 20.60 -4.76
N ILE A 393 -7.27 19.71 -4.24
CA ILE A 393 -8.63 19.96 -3.80
C ILE A 393 -8.89 19.11 -2.54
N ARG A 394 -9.63 19.63 -1.56
CA ARG A 394 -10.07 18.86 -0.38
C ARG A 394 -11.38 19.39 0.15
N ASP A 395 -12.23 18.51 0.67
CA ASP A 395 -13.50 18.86 1.33
C ASP A 395 -14.47 19.70 0.46
N VAL A 396 -14.31 19.67 -0.86
CA VAL A 396 -15.11 20.43 -1.84
C VAL A 396 -16.15 19.54 -2.53
N ARG A 397 -17.37 20.05 -2.63
CA ARG A 397 -18.47 19.50 -3.41
C ARG A 397 -18.24 19.66 -4.91
N SER A 398 -18.02 18.55 -5.62
CA SER A 398 -17.88 18.56 -7.08
C SER A 398 -19.10 19.16 -7.77
N ASP A 399 -20.32 18.85 -7.30
CA ASP A 399 -21.59 19.37 -7.86
C ASP A 399 -21.80 20.88 -7.70
N SER A 400 -20.86 21.58 -7.05
CA SER A 400 -20.89 23.03 -6.84
C SER A 400 -19.91 23.81 -7.72
N LEU A 401 -18.98 23.16 -8.43
CA LEU A 401 -17.92 23.84 -9.19
C LEU A 401 -18.51 24.71 -10.31
N ARG A 402 -18.17 26.00 -10.28
CA ARG A 402 -18.72 27.06 -11.16
C ARG A 402 -17.71 28.18 -11.35
N PHE A 403 -17.71 28.84 -12.51
CA PHE A 403 -17.02 30.12 -12.65
C PHE A 403 -17.76 31.21 -11.86
N GLY A 404 -17.02 32.19 -11.34
CA GLY A 404 -17.60 33.31 -10.58
C GLY A 404 -16.60 34.04 -9.69
N GLY A 405 -17.07 35.06 -9.00
CA GLY A 405 -16.21 36.08 -8.38
C GLY A 405 -16.16 37.32 -9.25
N GLU A 406 -15.00 37.96 -9.36
CA GLU A 406 -14.75 39.00 -10.35
C GLU A 406 -14.44 38.31 -11.70
N LEU A 407 -15.25 38.59 -12.72
CA LEU A 407 -15.09 38.05 -14.07
C LEU A 407 -14.25 38.99 -14.94
N PRO A 408 -13.56 38.51 -15.98
CA PRO A 408 -12.88 39.36 -16.96
C PRO A 408 -13.83 40.36 -17.64
N GLU A 409 -13.29 41.49 -18.11
CA GLU A 409 -14.06 42.50 -18.85
C GLU A 409 -14.65 41.89 -20.15
N ASP A 410 -15.89 42.26 -20.47
CA ASP A 410 -16.69 41.73 -21.60
C ASP A 410 -16.88 40.19 -21.68
N ALA A 411 -16.54 39.43 -20.63
CA ALA A 411 -16.70 37.96 -20.63
C ALA A 411 -18.17 37.49 -20.48
N GLU A 412 -18.57 36.50 -21.27
CA GLU A 412 -19.91 35.89 -21.23
C GLU A 412 -19.89 34.57 -20.46
N ILE A 413 -20.68 34.47 -19.38
CA ILE A 413 -20.84 33.26 -18.55
C ILE A 413 -22.16 32.54 -18.84
N SER A 414 -22.14 31.21 -18.84
CA SER A 414 -23.33 30.37 -19.02
C SER A 414 -24.30 30.46 -17.84
N ALA A 415 -25.58 30.13 -18.09
CA ALA A 415 -26.65 30.24 -17.08
C ALA A 415 -26.51 29.28 -15.87
N ASP A 416 -25.70 28.24 -16.00
CA ASP A 416 -25.31 27.28 -14.95
C ASP A 416 -23.92 27.57 -14.37
N GLY A 417 -23.14 28.48 -14.98
CA GLY A 417 -21.78 28.83 -14.57
C GLY A 417 -20.71 27.79 -14.91
N SER A 418 -21.00 26.81 -15.77
CA SER A 418 -20.02 25.78 -16.19
C SER A 418 -19.15 26.20 -17.39
N GLU A 419 -19.52 27.25 -18.12
CA GLU A 419 -18.80 27.76 -19.29
C GLU A 419 -18.63 29.29 -19.20
N LEU A 420 -17.45 29.79 -19.58
CA LEU A 420 -17.09 31.21 -19.56
C LEU A 420 -16.25 31.55 -20.80
N THR A 421 -16.76 32.39 -21.69
CA THR A 421 -16.04 32.85 -22.88
C THR A 421 -15.46 34.24 -22.66
N VAL A 422 -14.16 34.39 -22.94
CA VAL A 422 -13.41 35.66 -22.84
C VAL A 422 -13.05 36.11 -24.26
N PRO A 423 -13.65 37.21 -24.77
CA PRO A 423 -13.49 37.61 -26.17
C PRO A 423 -12.02 37.88 -26.57
N GLY A 424 -11.55 37.27 -27.65
CA GLY A 424 -10.17 37.41 -28.13
C GLY A 424 -9.14 36.54 -27.39
N GLU A 425 -9.56 35.75 -26.40
CA GLU A 425 -8.71 34.78 -25.71
C GLU A 425 -9.19 33.33 -25.92
N GLY A 426 -10.48 33.05 -25.72
CA GLY A 426 -11.06 31.72 -25.89
C GLY A 426 -12.17 31.37 -24.89
N THR A 427 -12.52 30.09 -24.80
CA THR A 427 -13.60 29.58 -23.93
C THR A 427 -13.06 28.66 -22.85
N TRP A 428 -13.47 28.90 -21.61
CA TRP A 428 -13.22 28.07 -20.45
C TRP A 428 -14.44 27.21 -20.11
N ARG A 429 -14.22 25.96 -19.71
CA ARG A 429 -15.27 24.98 -19.38
C ARG A 429 -14.89 24.19 -18.14
N ILE A 430 -15.83 24.00 -17.21
CA ILE A 430 -15.70 23.07 -16.09
C ILE A 430 -16.35 21.74 -16.49
N ASP A 431 -15.60 20.65 -16.39
CA ASP A 431 -16.12 19.28 -16.52
C ASP A 431 -16.22 18.65 -15.13
N LEU A 432 -17.45 18.32 -14.73
CA LEU A 432 -17.78 17.74 -13.43
C LEU A 432 -17.58 16.22 -13.38
N GLU A 433 -17.54 15.55 -14.53
CA GLU A 433 -17.34 14.09 -14.65
C GLU A 433 -15.84 13.75 -14.61
N SER A 434 -15.02 14.42 -15.43
CA SER A 434 -13.55 14.28 -15.36
C SER A 434 -12.90 15.05 -14.21
N ARG A 435 -13.64 15.95 -13.54
CA ARG A 435 -13.13 16.92 -12.55
C ARG A 435 -11.95 17.72 -13.11
N SER A 436 -12.20 18.46 -14.18
CA SER A 436 -11.20 19.32 -14.80
C SER A 436 -11.75 20.70 -15.18
N VAL A 437 -10.84 21.64 -15.44
CA VAL A 437 -11.17 22.87 -16.18
C VAL A 437 -10.43 22.81 -17.51
N VAL A 438 -11.14 22.96 -18.61
CA VAL A 438 -10.58 23.04 -19.96
C VAL A 438 -10.57 24.50 -20.40
N MET A 439 -9.48 24.97 -21.00
CA MET A 439 -9.39 26.23 -21.72
C MET A 439 -9.08 25.93 -23.19
N SER A 440 -10.02 26.29 -24.06
CA SER A 440 -9.93 26.17 -25.52
C SER A 440 -9.62 27.57 -26.10
N PRO A 441 -8.39 27.86 -26.54
CA PRO A 441 -8.01 29.19 -27.01
C PRO A 441 -8.67 29.56 -28.36
N GLU A 442 -8.89 30.85 -28.59
CA GLU A 442 -9.34 31.37 -29.89
C GLU A 442 -8.23 31.26 -30.95
N ASP A 443 -8.60 31.12 -32.23
CA ASP A 443 -7.66 30.91 -33.34
C ASP A 443 -6.60 32.04 -33.41
N GLY A 444 -5.34 31.68 -33.17
CA GLY A 444 -4.20 32.61 -33.17
C GLY A 444 -3.92 33.30 -31.82
N PHE A 445 -4.66 32.99 -30.76
CA PHE A 445 -4.37 33.51 -29.42
C PHE A 445 -2.99 33.05 -28.92
N SER A 446 -2.23 33.99 -28.36
CA SER A 446 -0.91 33.75 -27.76
C SER A 446 -0.59 34.79 -26.69
N GLY A 447 0.22 34.42 -25.70
CA GLY A 447 0.45 35.20 -24.49
C GLY A 447 -0.12 34.53 -23.24
N THR A 448 -0.51 35.32 -22.23
CA THR A 448 -1.17 34.83 -21.01
C THR A 448 -2.63 35.23 -21.06
N ALA A 449 -3.55 34.28 -20.88
CA ALA A 449 -4.98 34.53 -20.74
C ALA A 449 -5.27 35.28 -19.43
N THR A 450 -6.30 36.12 -19.45
CA THR A 450 -6.81 36.78 -18.24
C THR A 450 -7.25 35.70 -17.24
N PRO A 451 -6.74 35.71 -16.00
CA PRO A 451 -7.04 34.65 -15.03
C PRO A 451 -8.52 34.57 -14.69
N VAL A 452 -9.09 33.36 -14.72
CA VAL A 452 -10.50 33.13 -14.38
C VAL A 452 -10.64 32.51 -12.99
N THR A 453 -11.65 32.94 -12.24
CA THR A 453 -11.91 32.42 -10.89
C THR A 453 -12.94 31.30 -10.94
N VAL A 454 -12.58 30.15 -10.38
CA VAL A 454 -13.46 29.00 -10.12
C VAL A 454 -13.85 29.01 -8.65
N ALA A 455 -15.14 28.90 -8.35
CA ALA A 455 -15.68 28.86 -7.00
C ALA A 455 -16.35 27.52 -6.71
N ALA A 456 -16.35 27.11 -5.44
CA ALA A 456 -16.94 25.85 -4.99
C ALA A 456 -17.68 26.02 -3.64
N ARG A 457 -18.15 24.93 -3.06
CA ARG A 457 -18.75 24.83 -1.72
C ARG A 457 -18.17 23.64 -0.96
N GLY A 458 -18.16 23.71 0.37
CA GLY A 458 -17.71 22.60 1.22
C GLY A 458 -18.67 21.40 1.25
N VAL A 459 -18.12 20.23 1.56
CA VAL A 459 -18.84 18.96 1.76
C VAL A 459 -19.57 18.97 3.11
N TYR A 460 -18.87 19.34 4.18
CA TYR A 460 -19.38 19.24 5.55
C TYR A 460 -20.16 20.49 6.01
N ALA A 461 -19.89 21.65 5.40
CA ALA A 461 -20.64 22.90 5.57
C ALA A 461 -20.60 23.72 4.26
N ASP A 462 -21.58 24.61 4.03
CA ASP A 462 -21.71 25.41 2.79
C ASP A 462 -20.67 26.55 2.64
N ASN A 463 -19.48 26.37 3.21
CA ASN A 463 -18.35 27.29 3.09
C ASN A 463 -17.97 27.53 1.63
N SER A 464 -17.81 28.80 1.24
CA SER A 464 -17.40 29.16 -0.13
C SER A 464 -15.87 29.26 -0.22
N VAL A 465 -15.28 28.47 -1.13
CA VAL A 465 -13.87 28.56 -1.53
C VAL A 465 -13.79 28.98 -2.99
N SER A 466 -12.67 29.59 -3.40
CA SER A 466 -12.41 30.00 -4.78
C SER A 466 -10.92 30.00 -5.11
N ALA A 467 -10.59 29.72 -6.37
CA ALA A 467 -9.22 29.64 -6.87
C ALA A 467 -9.10 30.22 -8.29
N SER A 468 -7.95 30.82 -8.58
CA SER A 468 -7.64 31.36 -9.92
C SER A 468 -7.02 30.29 -10.82
N MET A 469 -7.43 30.26 -12.08
CA MET A 469 -6.84 29.45 -13.15
C MET A 469 -6.19 30.37 -14.19
N THR A 470 -4.99 30.03 -14.67
CA THR A 470 -4.22 30.87 -15.59
C THR A 470 -3.59 30.04 -16.71
N ALA A 471 -3.98 30.33 -17.94
CA ALA A 471 -3.52 29.65 -19.16
C ALA A 471 -2.46 30.49 -19.88
N ILE A 472 -1.39 29.86 -20.37
CA ILE A 472 -0.28 30.53 -21.06
C ILE A 472 0.02 29.83 -22.39
N PHE A 473 -0.09 30.56 -23.50
CA PHE A 473 0.11 30.05 -24.85
C PHE A 473 1.37 30.65 -25.45
N SER A 474 2.46 29.88 -25.42
CA SER A 474 3.78 30.32 -25.89
C SER A 474 4.19 29.56 -27.15
N PRO A 475 4.58 30.24 -28.25
CA PRO A 475 5.11 29.56 -29.42
C PRO A 475 6.43 28.87 -29.08
N VAL A 476 6.66 27.70 -29.67
CA VAL A 476 7.94 27.01 -29.57
C VAL A 476 8.85 27.56 -30.67
N ILE A 477 9.99 28.12 -30.29
CA ILE A 477 10.90 28.82 -31.20
C ILE A 477 12.14 27.95 -31.42
N ALA A 478 12.54 27.77 -32.69
CA ALA A 478 13.76 27.06 -33.04
C ALA A 478 15.03 27.83 -32.60
N THR A 479 16.05 27.08 -32.17
CA THR A 479 17.37 27.61 -31.82
C THR A 479 18.30 27.46 -33.00
N LEU A 480 18.49 28.56 -33.75
CA LEU A 480 19.36 28.60 -34.92
C LEU A 480 20.79 29.00 -34.53
N ARG A 481 21.76 28.77 -35.42
CA ARG A 481 23.17 29.16 -35.21
C ARG A 481 23.75 29.93 -36.40
N ASP A 482 24.74 30.77 -36.10
CA ASP A 482 25.48 31.52 -37.12
C ASP A 482 26.49 30.61 -37.84
N ASP A 483 26.55 30.75 -39.16
CA ASP A 483 27.39 29.97 -40.07
C ASP A 483 28.60 30.74 -40.59
N GLU A 484 29.74 30.03 -40.64
CA GLU A 484 30.94 30.49 -41.34
C GLU A 484 31.43 29.41 -42.32
N ALA A 485 31.71 29.81 -43.55
CA ALA A 485 32.33 28.95 -44.56
C ALA A 485 33.57 29.60 -45.18
N ARG A 486 34.37 28.81 -45.90
CA ARG A 486 35.58 29.28 -46.60
C ARG A 486 35.68 28.70 -47.99
N THR A 487 36.16 29.50 -48.95
CA THR A 487 36.37 29.05 -50.33
C THR A 487 37.57 29.71 -51.00
N ALA A 488 38.07 29.08 -52.07
CA ALA A 488 39.07 29.67 -52.95
C ALA A 488 38.45 30.74 -53.86
N PRO A 489 39.21 31.74 -54.33
CA PRO A 489 38.66 32.83 -55.13
C PRO A 489 38.06 32.31 -56.45
N GLY A 490 36.88 32.83 -56.81
CA GLY A 490 36.08 32.37 -57.95
C GLY A 490 35.50 30.96 -57.83
N SER A 491 35.66 30.28 -56.69
CA SER A 491 35.11 28.93 -56.46
C SER A 491 33.83 29.02 -55.61
N PRO A 492 32.68 28.52 -56.11
CA PRO A 492 31.46 28.47 -55.31
C PRO A 492 31.59 27.55 -54.10
N VAL A 493 30.93 27.90 -52.99
CA VAL A 493 30.79 27.06 -51.80
C VAL A 493 29.33 26.97 -51.40
N SER A 494 28.89 25.77 -50.99
CA SER A 494 27.52 25.51 -50.54
C SER A 494 27.54 25.15 -49.06
N VAL A 495 26.65 25.77 -48.29
CA VAL A 495 26.57 25.67 -46.83
C VAL A 495 25.19 25.13 -46.46
N ASP A 496 25.16 24.03 -45.72
CA ASP A 496 23.94 23.50 -45.13
C ASP A 496 23.65 24.24 -43.82
N VAL A 497 23.06 25.42 -43.93
CA VAL A 497 22.82 26.34 -42.80
C VAL A 497 21.91 25.71 -41.74
N LEU A 498 21.00 24.80 -42.13
CA LEU A 498 20.14 24.08 -41.20
C LEU A 498 20.86 22.89 -40.53
N GLY A 499 22.08 22.56 -40.94
CA GLY A 499 22.83 21.39 -40.48
C GLY A 499 23.41 21.50 -39.07
N ASN A 500 23.44 22.72 -38.50
CA ASN A 500 23.86 22.98 -37.12
C ASN A 500 22.71 23.53 -36.23
N ASP A 501 21.53 23.77 -36.81
CA ASP A 501 20.35 24.31 -36.15
C ASP A 501 19.68 23.28 -35.23
N THR A 502 18.70 23.74 -34.45
CA THR A 502 17.86 22.86 -33.63
C THR A 502 16.42 23.36 -33.63
N ALA A 503 15.52 22.61 -34.28
CA ALA A 503 14.08 22.84 -34.22
C ALA A 503 13.58 22.86 -32.76
N GLY A 504 12.64 23.75 -32.44
CA GLY A 504 12.19 23.93 -31.06
C GLY A 504 11.43 22.73 -30.49
N SER A 505 10.86 21.90 -31.37
CA SER A 505 10.30 20.58 -31.05
C SER A 505 10.57 19.60 -32.20
N GLY A 506 10.76 18.32 -31.88
CA GLY A 506 10.79 17.25 -32.89
C GLY A 506 9.47 17.04 -33.64
N SER A 507 8.36 17.57 -33.12
CA SER A 507 7.05 17.61 -33.82
C SER A 507 6.88 18.82 -34.75
N GLN A 508 7.80 19.79 -34.70
CA GLN A 508 7.78 21.03 -35.49
C GLN A 508 9.18 21.24 -36.12
N PRO A 509 9.58 20.39 -37.08
CA PRO A 509 10.86 20.55 -37.77
C PRO A 509 10.91 21.85 -38.57
N LEU A 510 12.13 22.38 -38.75
CA LEU A 510 12.41 23.46 -39.70
C LEU A 510 12.10 22.97 -41.13
N GLU A 511 11.41 23.78 -41.93
CA GLU A 511 11.08 23.44 -43.32
C GLU A 511 12.15 23.98 -44.30
N PRO A 512 12.99 23.14 -44.93
CA PRO A 512 14.08 23.64 -45.76
C PRO A 512 13.62 24.35 -47.04
N SER A 513 12.36 24.15 -47.44
CA SER A 513 11.69 24.87 -48.53
C SER A 513 11.31 26.31 -48.19
N THR A 514 11.37 26.73 -46.92
CA THR A 514 11.03 28.10 -46.48
C THR A 514 12.27 28.96 -46.21
N VAL A 515 13.47 28.46 -46.52
CA VAL A 515 14.72 29.22 -46.35
C VAL A 515 14.77 30.39 -47.32
N GLU A 516 14.79 31.61 -46.78
CA GLU A 516 15.00 32.85 -47.52
C GLU A 516 16.20 33.62 -46.97
N ILE A 517 16.93 34.32 -47.84
CA ILE A 517 18.09 35.15 -47.48
C ILE A 517 17.81 36.64 -47.67
N SER A 518 18.51 37.47 -46.91
CA SER A 518 18.34 38.92 -46.90
C SER A 518 19.62 39.66 -46.48
N SER A 519 19.86 40.83 -47.08
CA SER A 519 20.87 41.78 -46.62
C SER A 519 20.55 43.18 -47.13
N LEU A 520 20.89 44.21 -46.34
CA LEU A 520 20.72 45.62 -46.72
C LEU A 520 21.74 46.08 -47.78
N SER A 521 22.80 45.30 -48.02
CA SER A 521 23.84 45.60 -49.03
C SER A 521 23.52 45.09 -50.43
N ALA A 522 22.41 44.39 -50.63
CA ALA A 522 22.07 43.78 -51.91
C ALA A 522 21.61 44.81 -52.96
N THR A 523 21.83 44.50 -54.25
CA THR A 523 21.33 45.34 -55.37
C THR A 523 20.10 44.79 -56.06
N ASN A 524 19.82 43.49 -55.96
CA ASN A 524 18.63 42.88 -56.56
C ASN A 524 17.37 42.97 -55.66
N VAL A 525 17.29 43.97 -54.77
CA VAL A 525 16.20 44.14 -53.79
C VAL A 525 14.81 44.24 -54.44
N ALA A 526 14.73 44.67 -55.70
CA ALA A 526 13.49 44.69 -56.48
C ALA A 526 12.97 43.30 -56.90
N GLU A 527 13.76 42.24 -56.70
CA GLU A 527 13.39 40.82 -56.91
C GLU A 527 12.95 40.12 -55.62
N LEU A 528 13.03 40.80 -54.46
CA LEU A 528 12.77 40.27 -53.13
C LEU A 528 11.37 40.64 -52.63
N ASP A 529 10.58 39.69 -52.10
CA ASP A 529 9.34 40.03 -51.40
C ASP A 529 9.65 40.45 -49.95
N ARG A 530 9.13 41.60 -49.53
CA ARG A 530 9.43 42.25 -48.22
C ARG A 530 10.93 42.36 -47.87
N GLY A 531 11.83 42.27 -48.85
CA GLY A 531 13.29 42.29 -48.64
C GLY A 531 13.93 40.93 -48.37
N ARG A 532 13.23 39.82 -48.63
CA ARG A 532 13.71 38.44 -48.56
C ARG A 532 13.51 37.69 -49.88
N GLY A 533 14.25 36.61 -50.09
CA GLY A 533 14.03 35.68 -51.21
C GLY A 533 15.16 34.66 -51.36
N THR A 534 15.14 33.88 -52.44
CA THR A 534 16.09 32.77 -52.65
C THR A 534 17.35 33.14 -53.44
N ARG A 535 17.53 34.41 -53.81
CA ARG A 535 18.66 34.91 -54.62
C ARG A 535 19.04 36.33 -54.17
N LEU A 536 20.32 36.54 -53.86
CA LEU A 536 20.82 37.80 -53.29
C LEU A 536 22.19 38.16 -53.89
N VAL A 537 22.30 39.33 -54.50
CA VAL A 537 23.54 39.81 -55.16
C VAL A 537 24.15 40.95 -54.35
N ILE A 538 25.38 40.77 -53.86
CA ILE A 538 26.15 41.77 -53.09
C ILE A 538 27.26 42.33 -53.98
N PRO A 539 27.24 43.63 -54.35
CA PRO A 539 28.16 44.19 -55.35
C PRO A 539 29.64 44.14 -54.95
N GLY A 540 30.49 43.61 -55.83
CA GLY A 540 31.92 43.49 -55.57
C GLY A 540 32.30 42.35 -54.63
N GLU A 541 31.32 41.56 -54.16
CA GLU A 541 31.52 40.37 -53.35
C GLU A 541 31.10 39.10 -54.08
N GLY A 542 29.84 39.04 -54.56
CA GLY A 542 29.31 37.85 -55.25
C GLY A 542 27.80 37.66 -55.12
N GLU A 543 27.37 36.43 -55.37
CA GLU A 543 25.97 36.00 -55.41
C GLU A 543 25.71 34.87 -54.40
N PHE A 544 24.68 35.02 -53.57
CA PHE A 544 24.12 33.96 -52.74
C PHE A 544 22.83 33.42 -53.38
N ALA A 545 22.67 32.10 -53.42
CA ALA A 545 21.47 31.43 -53.93
C ALA A 545 21.07 30.24 -53.03
N VAL A 546 19.79 30.15 -52.68
CA VAL A 546 19.22 29.07 -51.86
C VAL A 546 18.73 27.93 -52.76
N SER A 547 19.07 26.69 -52.45
CA SER A 547 18.52 25.50 -53.11
C SER A 547 17.32 24.93 -52.32
N GLY A 548 16.44 24.18 -52.99
CA GLY A 548 15.18 23.67 -52.40
C GLY A 548 15.31 22.63 -51.27
N ASN A 549 16.53 22.44 -50.75
CA ASN A 549 16.85 21.66 -49.55
C ASN A 549 17.39 22.56 -48.41
N GLY A 550 17.20 23.89 -48.49
CA GLY A 550 17.63 24.87 -47.48
C GLY A 550 19.09 25.33 -47.57
N ALA A 551 19.96 24.59 -48.25
CA ALA A 551 21.37 24.97 -48.37
C ALA A 551 21.57 26.28 -49.15
N VAL A 552 22.51 27.11 -48.69
CA VAL A 552 22.84 28.41 -49.28
C VAL A 552 24.19 28.32 -49.99
N THR A 553 24.22 28.65 -51.27
CA THR A 553 25.43 28.61 -52.11
C THR A 553 25.92 30.02 -52.42
N PHE A 554 27.15 30.33 -52.03
CA PHE A 554 27.84 31.57 -52.38
C PHE A 554 28.78 31.37 -53.57
N THR A 555 28.69 32.25 -54.56
CA THR A 555 29.58 32.34 -55.73
C THR A 555 30.31 33.69 -55.69
N PRO A 556 31.63 33.73 -55.43
CA PRO A 556 32.40 34.97 -55.42
C PRO A 556 32.42 35.68 -56.79
N GLU A 557 32.39 37.01 -56.79
CA GLU A 557 32.67 37.83 -57.98
C GLU A 557 34.15 37.74 -58.37
N GLU A 558 34.49 37.91 -59.66
CA GLU A 558 35.87 37.75 -60.14
C GLU A 558 36.81 38.79 -59.50
N GLY A 559 37.75 38.29 -58.68
CA GLY A 559 38.71 39.12 -57.94
C GLY A 559 38.30 39.48 -56.51
N PHE A 560 37.11 39.09 -56.04
CA PHE A 560 36.77 39.23 -54.63
C PHE A 560 37.64 38.31 -53.75
N THR A 561 38.13 38.86 -52.64
CA THR A 561 38.90 38.17 -51.59
C THR A 561 38.63 38.84 -50.24
N GLY A 562 38.69 38.06 -49.15
CA GLY A 562 38.28 38.50 -47.82
C GLY A 562 36.88 37.98 -47.43
N ARG A 563 36.36 38.52 -46.33
CA ARG A 563 35.07 38.10 -45.74
C ARG A 563 33.90 38.85 -46.38
N THR A 564 32.83 38.16 -46.72
CA THR A 564 31.59 38.78 -47.22
C THR A 564 30.93 39.67 -46.16
N THR A 565 30.09 40.59 -46.64
CA THR A 565 28.96 41.10 -45.86
C THR A 565 28.17 39.92 -45.28
N THR A 566 27.81 40.02 -44.00
CA THR A 566 26.94 39.05 -43.34
C THR A 566 25.53 39.08 -43.95
N VAL A 567 25.02 37.91 -44.31
CA VAL A 567 23.65 37.70 -44.81
C VAL A 567 22.82 37.09 -43.69
N THR A 568 21.57 37.53 -43.51
CA THR A 568 20.63 36.88 -42.57
C THR A 568 19.76 35.91 -43.35
N TYR A 569 19.78 34.63 -42.96
CA TYR A 569 18.81 33.64 -43.43
C TYR A 569 17.64 33.54 -42.47
N HIS A 570 16.46 33.23 -43.00
CA HIS A 570 15.20 33.07 -42.29
C HIS A 570 14.61 31.73 -42.69
N VAL A 571 14.00 31.03 -41.74
CA VAL A 571 13.33 29.75 -41.96
C VAL A 571 12.12 29.67 -41.01
N THR A 572 11.06 29.00 -41.43
CA THR A 572 9.95 28.65 -40.53
C THR A 572 9.97 27.18 -40.17
N ASP A 573 9.51 26.84 -38.98
CA ASP A 573 9.08 25.48 -38.68
C ASP A 573 7.76 25.12 -39.39
N SER A 574 7.37 23.85 -39.31
CA SER A 574 6.10 23.35 -39.87
C SER A 574 4.84 23.80 -39.11
N ALA A 575 4.97 24.64 -38.08
CA ALA A 575 3.86 25.38 -37.45
C ALA A 575 3.78 26.84 -37.94
N GLY A 576 4.76 27.28 -38.75
CA GLY A 576 4.88 28.65 -39.25
C GLY A 576 5.67 29.59 -38.35
N THR A 577 6.29 29.11 -37.26
CA THR A 577 7.08 29.97 -36.37
C THR A 577 8.37 30.41 -37.09
N PRO A 578 8.62 31.72 -37.28
CA PRO A 578 9.81 32.19 -37.97
C PRO A 578 11.01 32.27 -37.02
N ALA A 579 12.17 31.80 -37.49
CA ALA A 579 13.46 32.02 -36.86
C ALA A 579 14.49 32.53 -37.90
N SER A 580 15.58 33.12 -37.42
CA SER A 580 16.66 33.64 -38.28
C SER A 580 18.02 33.61 -37.59
N ALA A 581 19.07 33.27 -38.33
CA ALA A 581 20.48 33.46 -37.95
C ALA A 581 21.28 33.97 -39.16
N SER A 582 22.61 34.05 -39.06
CA SER A 582 23.44 34.70 -40.06
C SER A 582 24.52 33.82 -40.69
N LEU A 583 24.89 34.14 -41.93
CA LEU A 583 25.90 33.45 -42.72
C LEU A 583 26.97 34.46 -43.18
N ALA A 584 28.24 34.06 -43.08
CA ALA A 584 29.37 34.76 -43.69
C ALA A 584 30.34 33.78 -44.39
N VAL A 585 31.00 34.23 -45.44
CA VAL A 585 31.99 33.43 -46.18
C VAL A 585 33.33 34.16 -46.27
N ASP A 586 34.42 33.48 -45.91
CA ASP A 586 35.78 33.91 -46.18
C ASP A 586 36.22 33.41 -47.57
N VAL A 587 36.61 34.32 -48.46
CA VAL A 587 37.26 33.99 -49.73
C VAL A 587 38.77 34.18 -49.58
N ASP A 588 39.53 33.07 -49.68
CA ASP A 588 40.98 33.08 -49.50
C ASP A 588 41.69 33.98 -50.54
N ALA A 589 42.82 34.58 -50.14
CA ALA A 589 43.65 35.35 -51.07
C ALA A 589 44.29 34.42 -52.11
N GLY A 590 44.10 34.72 -53.40
CA GLY A 590 44.54 33.87 -54.49
C GLY A 590 46.05 33.61 -54.50
N LEU A 591 46.44 32.33 -54.44
CA LEU A 591 47.84 31.91 -54.46
C LEU A 591 48.49 32.17 -55.83
N VAL A 592 49.10 33.35 -55.98
CA VAL A 592 50.01 33.64 -57.10
C VAL A 592 51.23 32.73 -56.95
N ALA A 593 51.41 31.79 -57.90
CA ALA A 593 52.46 30.79 -57.82
C ALA A 593 53.87 31.42 -57.81
N GLY A 594 54.59 31.25 -56.69
CA GLY A 594 55.90 31.87 -56.45
C GLY A 594 56.80 31.03 -55.55
N GLU A 595 57.66 30.23 -56.20
CA GLU A 595 58.75 29.41 -55.64
C GLU A 595 58.37 28.22 -54.73
N GLU A 596 59.24 27.20 -54.74
CA GLU A 596 59.00 25.90 -54.12
C GLU A 596 59.32 25.91 -52.61
N GLN A 597 58.46 25.27 -51.81
CA GLN A 597 58.89 24.58 -50.60
C GLN A 597 58.48 23.10 -50.68
N GLY A 598 59.31 22.24 -50.07
CA GLY A 598 59.25 20.78 -50.25
C GLY A 598 57.94 20.12 -49.78
N PRO A 599 57.75 18.83 -50.11
CA PRO A 599 56.48 18.14 -49.96
C PRO A 599 56.02 18.04 -48.50
N GLN A 600 55.08 18.91 -48.10
CA GLN A 600 54.38 18.77 -46.83
C GLN A 600 53.36 17.64 -46.95
N THR A 601 53.50 16.64 -46.08
CA THR A 601 52.65 15.43 -46.08
C THR A 601 51.30 15.74 -45.42
N ALA A 602 50.32 16.16 -46.21
CA ALA A 602 48.97 16.42 -45.73
C ALA A 602 48.31 15.13 -45.23
N GLY A 603 47.72 15.17 -44.02
CA GLY A 603 46.99 14.05 -43.43
C GLY A 603 46.91 14.10 -41.90
N ILE A 604 46.01 13.30 -41.33
CA ILE A 604 45.63 13.28 -39.91
C ILE A 604 46.82 13.08 -38.94
N ASN A 605 47.94 12.52 -39.43
CA ASN A 605 49.15 12.28 -38.66
C ASN A 605 49.83 13.57 -38.15
N SER A 606 49.59 14.75 -38.75
CA SER A 606 50.21 16.01 -38.29
C SER A 606 49.72 16.44 -36.91
N LEU A 607 48.43 16.23 -36.60
CA LEU A 607 47.83 16.54 -35.30
C LEU A 607 48.41 15.70 -34.16
N LEU A 608 48.89 14.48 -34.46
CA LEU A 608 49.42 13.56 -33.45
C LEU A 608 50.86 13.88 -33.03
N VAL A 609 51.63 14.57 -33.88
CA VAL A 609 53.02 14.96 -33.57
C VAL A 609 53.05 16.13 -32.58
N GLY A 610 52.10 17.07 -32.65
CA GLY A 610 52.03 18.23 -31.74
C GLY A 610 51.59 17.91 -30.30
N LEU A 611 51.22 16.66 -30.01
CA LEU A 611 50.73 16.22 -28.69
C LEU A 611 51.70 15.30 -27.93
N MET A 612 52.85 14.93 -28.51
CA MET A 612 53.87 14.16 -27.80
C MET A 612 54.91 15.09 -27.14
N PRO A 613 55.14 15.01 -25.82
CA PRO A 613 56.18 15.80 -25.17
C PRO A 613 57.59 15.25 -25.49
N ASP A 614 58.56 16.14 -25.75
CA ASP A 614 59.92 15.85 -26.25
C ASP A 614 60.85 14.99 -25.36
N SER A 615 60.32 14.38 -24.29
CA SER A 615 61.07 13.56 -23.34
C SER A 615 60.46 12.15 -23.20
N PRO A 616 61.25 11.07 -23.37
CA PRO A 616 60.72 9.70 -23.44
C PRO A 616 60.06 9.23 -22.13
N SER A 617 60.45 9.79 -20.99
CA SER A 617 59.80 9.57 -19.70
C SER A 617 58.37 10.12 -19.66
N THR A 618 58.13 11.26 -20.31
CA THR A 618 56.85 11.98 -20.25
C THR A 618 55.89 11.45 -21.31
N ALA A 619 56.39 11.07 -22.48
CA ALA A 619 55.60 10.40 -23.51
C ALA A 619 55.01 9.07 -23.03
N LEU A 620 55.74 8.31 -22.20
CA LEU A 620 55.28 7.05 -21.61
C LEU A 620 54.13 7.27 -20.61
N VAL A 621 54.21 8.30 -19.77
CA VAL A 621 53.11 8.69 -18.87
C VAL A 621 51.89 9.17 -19.65
N PHE A 622 52.07 10.06 -20.64
CA PHE A 622 50.97 10.58 -21.45
C PHE A 622 50.25 9.46 -22.22
N GLY A 623 51.01 8.55 -22.85
CA GLY A 623 50.45 7.37 -23.52
C GLY A 623 49.68 6.44 -22.56
N THR A 624 50.15 6.28 -21.32
CA THR A 624 49.46 5.47 -20.30
C THR A 624 48.13 6.11 -19.89
N ILE A 625 48.08 7.44 -19.74
CA ILE A 625 46.85 8.19 -19.41
C ILE A 625 45.83 8.09 -20.55
N VAL A 626 46.27 8.27 -21.81
CA VAL A 626 45.39 8.13 -22.98
C VAL A 626 44.84 6.70 -23.10
N MET A 627 45.67 5.68 -22.84
CA MET A 627 45.22 4.28 -22.86
C MET A 627 44.20 3.99 -21.75
N LEU A 628 44.41 4.53 -20.54
CA LEU A 628 43.45 4.44 -19.43
C LEU A 628 42.12 5.14 -19.74
N MET A 629 42.14 6.32 -20.38
CA MET A 629 40.91 7.01 -20.80
C MET A 629 40.15 6.25 -21.89
N LEU A 630 40.84 5.72 -22.90
CA LEU A 630 40.23 4.87 -23.94
C LEU A 630 39.64 3.59 -23.34
N PHE A 631 40.33 2.95 -22.39
CA PHE A 631 39.83 1.78 -21.69
C PHE A 631 38.59 2.11 -20.83
N GLY A 632 38.63 3.20 -20.06
CA GLY A 632 37.49 3.67 -19.26
C GLY A 632 36.26 4.00 -20.11
N GLY A 633 36.45 4.69 -21.24
CA GLY A 633 35.39 4.96 -22.21
C GLY A 633 34.80 3.68 -22.81
N ALA A 634 35.64 2.72 -23.21
CA ALA A 634 35.19 1.43 -23.74
C ALA A 634 34.41 0.61 -22.70
N VAL A 635 34.85 0.59 -21.44
CA VAL A 635 34.12 -0.05 -20.34
C VAL A 635 32.78 0.64 -20.10
N SER A 636 32.74 1.97 -20.03
CA SER A 636 31.49 2.71 -19.79
C SER A 636 30.47 2.52 -20.92
N LEU A 637 30.93 2.41 -22.17
CA LEU A 637 30.06 2.17 -23.34
C LEU A 637 29.57 0.72 -23.36
N TRP A 638 30.40 -0.25 -22.96
CA TRP A 638 29.98 -1.65 -22.76
C TRP A 638 28.97 -1.80 -21.62
N THR A 639 29.16 -1.13 -20.49
CA THR A 639 28.20 -1.12 -19.38
C THR A 639 26.88 -0.45 -19.76
N GLY A 640 26.92 0.67 -20.51
CA GLY A 640 25.71 1.31 -21.05
C GLY A 640 24.92 0.39 -21.98
N ALA A 641 25.60 -0.24 -22.95
CA ALA A 641 24.98 -1.22 -23.84
C ALA A 641 24.44 -2.46 -23.10
N ARG A 642 25.09 -2.86 -21.99
CA ARG A 642 24.61 -3.94 -21.12
C ARG A 642 23.31 -3.55 -20.42
N ILE A 643 23.24 -2.37 -19.80
CA ILE A 643 22.04 -1.84 -19.13
C ILE A 643 20.88 -1.68 -20.13
N GLU A 644 21.16 -1.19 -21.34
CA GLU A 644 20.16 -1.09 -22.43
C GLU A 644 19.61 -2.46 -22.86
N THR A 645 20.41 -3.53 -22.74
CA THR A 645 19.97 -4.91 -23.05
C THR A 645 19.19 -5.50 -21.89
N ASP A 646 19.78 -5.50 -20.68
CA ASP A 646 19.18 -6.05 -19.47
C ASP A 646 17.85 -5.32 -19.10
N ARG A 647 17.64 -4.08 -19.58
CA ARG A 647 16.37 -3.35 -19.51
C ARG A 647 15.29 -3.89 -20.46
N ARG A 648 15.65 -4.25 -21.69
CA ARG A 648 14.68 -4.79 -22.66
C ARG A 648 14.25 -6.20 -22.28
N ASP A 649 15.17 -6.99 -21.73
CA ASP A 649 14.90 -8.28 -21.07
C ASP A 649 14.04 -8.14 -19.78
N TRP A 650 13.55 -6.94 -19.45
CA TRP A 650 12.60 -6.60 -18.37
C TRP A 650 11.31 -5.91 -18.86
N GLU A 651 11.24 -5.55 -20.15
CA GLU A 651 10.09 -4.88 -20.78
C GLU A 651 9.31 -5.81 -21.75
N ASP A 652 9.84 -7.00 -22.05
CA ASP A 652 9.20 -8.17 -22.71
C ASP A 652 8.78 -9.25 -21.69
#